data_AF-A0A9D1MBJ0-F1
#
_entry.id   AF-A0A9D1MBJ0-F1
#
_cell.length_a   1.000
_cell.length_b   1.000
_cell.length_c   1.000
_cell.angle_alpha   90.00
_cell.angle_beta   90.00
_cell.angle_gamma   90.00
#
_symmetry.space_group_name_H-M   'P 1'
#
loop_
_entity.id
_entity.type
_entity.pdbx_description
1 polymer ?
#
loop_
_entity_poly.entity_id
_entity_poly.type
_entity_poly.pdbx_seq_one_letter_code
_entity_poly.pdbx_strand_id
1 'polypeptide(L)'
;MKKIICFVAAMGISASVYTPSFAAEDDGLMLHYGFSQIDNSGIVKDESGSGNDGVITGDAEIEYGRMYFDGKDDYITMPEGLLKDSGSVTVAINMCPEFDEIHYFAWNFGNSSSSGYMFLNTSRPDAKLRFAITPAGNGDEEALASDNDVKAGTWSNIIVTIDGDEGRMYRDGVLEAETTFETLPADLGATAQNWIGRSPYGDALLNGYVDDFRVYDRALTADEVKELSDEYQAELSDEFNTAMLASGLKNVVKEDLALPTEAGSASIKWTSSDPAHITDDGKVTRPPLGEMSADVTLTAEITENGETRSETFEVSVAPEGGGTYALNMTGEYGAEISDTMVGLFFEDINYAADGGLYAEMVENRSFEARYADNKDFEPRYDGGWAWSAYPGSGSGAAMEYKTDEPLNENNTHYLSFTPSSSQNGFSNAAYDGLALKSGMTYHGSFYAKTDDFTGTVTVSAVKDGTEYASAGITGITGEWTKYEFDMTASETVRGADLVITADGTGTIDFDMISLLPDDAVDGIFRRDLAEKLKAINPGFLRFPGGCIIEGYDLENRYQWKNSVGPVEERVENWNRWDLHTDGYNHYNQTLGLGFYEFFLLCEYLECEAVPVVNAGMACQFQTNETVPLDSDEFRQYIDDAIDLIEFANGGTDTEWGALRAEMGHPEPFNIKMIGVGNEQWNTDENQFYERFEAFEEAIHEVYPEIGIIGTSGPDVTSANYTSAWNWIRENTAEDPDFVYAVDEHYYMVPDWFLQNTDFYDSYPRDVKVFAGEYASRTRNKPNHPEANTLYTALTEAAYFTGLERNSDVVIMSCYAPLFARIGYTQWSPDLIWFDDVSSYGSPSYYVQKMNGNNLGDYTVVSNVEEGSNTSGTFANVSYDDTAKELIVKAVNVTEDTKALRLDIDGYTVTSGDMTVNYLSGSDPDMSNSIEAPTAVSDKTETVSGASNDFTYELAPYTYAILRIKAERNSGLAGQLGGDTHAAFINGRSETEFAPEAPLTRAELAVMLSRIMPGFEESAYTPAFTDVSGDTWYTKAVGFMQANGIIEGFEDGSFRPGGNVTVTEFKAITARLGYACPLSDSDTPITRAETVRQLCLLLGRTPSADNLSAGIVTFADVTPENEYYVYVAEAANTHTYIFENGIEVWNGLG
;
A
#
# COMPACT_ATOMS: atom_id res chain seq x y z
N MET A 1 28.90 5.38 -0.32
CA MET A 1 30.38 5.51 -0.22
C MET A 1 30.79 6.99 -0.09
N LYS A 2 31.16 7.47 1.12
CA LYS A 2 31.95 8.70 1.50
C LYS A 2 31.74 8.95 3.01
N LYS A 3 32.57 8.39 3.91
CA LYS A 3 33.78 8.95 4.56
C LYS A 3 33.59 10.23 5.40
N ILE A 4 33.60 10.07 6.73
CA ILE A 4 34.11 11.07 7.67
C ILE A 4 35.30 10.45 8.43
N ILE A 5 36.39 11.22 8.54
CA ILE A 5 37.72 10.83 8.99
C ILE A 5 37.93 11.27 10.45
N CYS A 6 38.53 10.40 11.25
CA CYS A 6 39.03 10.63 12.61
C CYS A 6 39.96 11.84 12.75
N PHE A 7 39.90 12.51 13.91
CA PHE A 7 41.04 13.23 14.50
C PHE A 7 41.25 12.76 15.94
N VAL A 8 42.31 11.98 16.17
CA VAL A 8 42.88 11.72 17.50
C VAL A 8 44.21 12.48 17.58
N ALA A 9 44.33 13.38 18.57
CA ALA A 9 45.60 13.94 19.00
C ALA A 9 45.75 13.71 20.51
N ALA A 10 46.85 13.03 20.86
CA ALA A 10 47.16 12.53 22.19
C ALA A 10 47.53 13.60 23.22
N MET A 11 47.13 13.39 24.48
CA MET A 11 47.96 13.65 25.66
C MET A 11 47.49 12.77 26.83
N GLY A 12 48.43 12.01 27.40
CA GLY A 12 48.15 10.91 28.31
C GLY A 12 48.00 11.31 29.78
N ILE A 13 47.21 10.51 30.49
CA ILE A 13 47.31 10.27 31.92
C ILE A 13 47.16 8.76 32.12
N SER A 14 48.20 8.14 32.67
CA SER A 14 48.21 6.75 33.09
C SER A 14 47.31 6.56 34.32
N ALA A 15 46.19 5.87 34.18
CA ALA A 15 45.53 5.21 35.29
C ALA A 15 45.94 3.73 35.27
N SER A 16 46.58 3.28 36.36
CA SER A 16 46.86 1.87 36.57
C SER A 16 45.54 1.13 36.76
N VAL A 17 45.09 0.38 35.76
CA VAL A 17 43.99 -0.57 35.91
C VAL A 17 44.52 -1.76 36.70
N TYR A 18 43.91 -1.98 37.86
CA TYR A 18 44.06 -3.22 38.62
C TYR A 18 43.20 -4.27 37.91
N THR A 19 43.82 -5.22 37.23
CA THR A 19 43.13 -6.39 36.65
C THR A 19 43.13 -7.51 37.67
N PRO A 20 41.99 -7.91 38.26
CA PRO A 20 41.85 -9.26 38.80
C PRO A 20 41.86 -10.24 37.62
N SER A 21 42.50 -11.39 37.82
CA SER A 21 42.51 -12.51 36.88
C SER A 21 41.31 -13.38 37.17
N PHE A 22 40.33 -13.47 36.27
CA PHE A 22 39.26 -14.48 36.31
C PHE A 22 39.61 -15.62 35.35
N ALA A 23 39.29 -16.86 35.72
CA ALA A 23 39.92 -18.07 35.17
C ALA A 23 38.98 -18.97 34.36
N ALA A 24 37.78 -18.51 33.96
CA ALA A 24 36.78 -19.37 33.33
C ALA A 24 36.46 -19.06 31.84
N GLU A 25 36.87 -17.92 31.26
CA GLU A 25 36.04 -17.30 30.21
C GLU A 25 35.71 -18.15 28.95
N ASP A 26 36.61 -18.94 28.34
CA ASP A 26 36.29 -19.51 27.01
C ASP A 26 36.49 -21.02 26.85
N ASP A 27 36.95 -21.74 27.88
CA ASP A 27 37.27 -23.17 27.73
C ASP A 27 35.98 -23.99 27.58
N GLY A 28 35.76 -24.51 26.37
CA GLY A 28 34.57 -25.28 26.00
C GLY A 28 33.32 -24.45 25.70
N LEU A 29 33.40 -23.12 25.62
CA LEU A 29 32.26 -22.25 25.30
C LEU A 29 31.89 -22.39 23.81
N MET A 30 30.65 -22.77 23.52
CA MET A 30 30.14 -23.00 22.16
C MET A 30 29.24 -21.88 21.64
N LEU A 31 28.54 -21.21 22.54
CA LEU A 31 27.58 -20.16 22.21
C LEU A 31 27.48 -19.23 23.39
N HIS A 32 27.49 -17.93 23.12
CA HIS A 32 27.25 -16.89 24.11
C HIS A 32 26.46 -15.74 23.48
N TYR A 33 25.29 -15.45 24.04
CA TYR A 33 24.51 -14.25 23.72
C TYR A 33 24.48 -13.34 24.94
N GLY A 34 25.15 -12.19 24.87
CA GLY A 34 25.21 -11.19 25.94
C GLY A 34 24.28 -9.99 25.76
N PHE A 35 23.51 -9.96 24.67
CA PHE A 35 22.42 -8.99 24.37
C PHE A 35 22.75 -7.48 24.48
N SER A 36 24.02 -7.12 24.64
CA SER A 36 24.47 -5.75 24.87
C SER A 36 24.37 -4.83 23.64
N GLN A 37 24.31 -5.41 22.42
CA GLN A 37 24.05 -4.73 21.15
C GLN A 37 23.42 -5.71 20.14
N ILE A 38 22.33 -5.31 19.49
CA ILE A 38 21.74 -6.06 18.36
C ILE A 38 21.68 -5.14 17.15
N ASP A 39 22.00 -5.68 15.96
CA ASP A 39 21.82 -4.94 14.72
C ASP A 39 20.35 -4.95 14.29
N ASN A 40 19.89 -3.93 13.55
CA ASN A 40 18.49 -3.81 13.10
C ASN A 40 18.06 -4.91 12.10
N SER A 41 18.79 -6.03 12.00
CA SER A 41 18.55 -7.12 11.05
C SER A 41 17.90 -8.37 11.66
N GLY A 42 17.56 -8.34 12.97
CA GLY A 42 16.91 -9.46 13.66
C GLY A 42 17.86 -10.62 13.99
N ILE A 43 19.17 -10.37 14.07
CA ILE A 43 20.21 -11.36 14.32
C ILE A 43 20.87 -11.12 15.69
N VAL A 44 20.87 -12.13 16.56
CA VAL A 44 21.63 -12.15 17.81
C VAL A 44 23.03 -12.69 17.54
N LYS A 45 24.06 -11.88 17.73
CA LYS A 45 25.45 -12.29 17.45
C LYS A 45 25.99 -13.21 18.52
N ASP A 46 26.67 -14.27 18.09
CA ASP A 46 27.41 -15.16 18.99
C ASP A 46 28.74 -14.54 19.41
N GLU A 47 28.86 -14.26 20.70
CA GLU A 47 30.04 -13.64 21.34
C GLU A 47 31.13 -14.67 21.68
N SER A 48 30.83 -15.98 21.63
CA SER A 48 31.82 -17.03 21.90
C SER A 48 32.92 -17.14 20.83
N GLY A 49 32.70 -16.53 19.67
CA GLY A 49 33.57 -16.63 18.49
C GLY A 49 33.37 -17.90 17.66
N SER A 50 32.33 -18.70 17.95
CA SER A 50 31.98 -19.90 17.19
C SER A 50 31.10 -19.63 15.97
N GLY A 51 30.54 -18.42 15.87
CA GLY A 51 29.72 -17.97 14.74
C GLY A 51 28.31 -18.59 14.76
N ASN A 52 27.85 -19.01 15.93
CA ASN A 52 26.55 -19.62 16.13
C ASN A 52 25.46 -18.55 16.36
N ASP A 53 25.31 -17.62 15.41
CA ASP A 53 24.35 -16.52 15.50
C ASP A 53 22.90 -17.02 15.62
N GLY A 54 22.09 -16.33 16.42
CA GLY A 54 20.66 -16.58 16.60
C GLY A 54 19.80 -15.66 15.74
N VAL A 55 18.55 -16.05 15.51
CA VAL A 55 17.57 -15.26 14.76
C VAL A 55 16.36 -14.97 15.64
N ILE A 56 16.03 -13.69 15.77
CA ILE A 56 14.84 -13.24 16.50
C ILE A 56 13.60 -13.51 15.64
N THR A 57 12.53 -13.99 16.26
CA THR A 57 11.19 -14.02 15.70
C THR A 57 10.27 -13.24 16.63
N GLY A 58 9.39 -12.40 16.08
CA GLY A 58 8.61 -11.42 16.84
C GLY A 58 9.25 -10.03 16.80
N ASP A 59 8.84 -9.13 17.70
CA ASP A 59 9.35 -7.76 17.85
C ASP A 59 10.20 -7.55 19.13
N ALA A 60 10.63 -8.65 19.77
CA ALA A 60 11.56 -8.66 20.89
C ALA A 60 12.69 -7.63 20.75
N GLU A 61 12.77 -6.70 21.71
CA GLU A 61 13.67 -5.54 21.67
C GLU A 61 14.70 -5.53 22.80
N ILE A 62 15.75 -4.72 22.62
CA ILE A 62 16.74 -4.48 23.68
C ILE A 62 16.27 -3.33 24.57
N GLU A 63 15.98 -3.67 25.83
CA GLU A 63 15.72 -2.71 26.89
C GLU A 63 16.88 -2.73 27.89
N TYR A 64 17.54 -1.58 28.09
CA TYR A 64 18.64 -1.43 29.05
C TYR A 64 19.79 -2.44 28.87
N GLY A 65 20.06 -2.86 27.62
CA GLY A 65 21.11 -3.82 27.29
C GLY A 65 20.71 -5.28 27.45
N ARG A 66 19.41 -5.58 27.60
CA ARG A 66 18.86 -6.93 27.80
C ARG A 66 17.77 -7.22 26.78
N MET A 67 17.61 -8.49 26.42
CA MET A 67 16.52 -8.91 25.54
C MET A 67 15.20 -8.96 26.31
N TYR A 68 14.18 -8.26 25.85
CA TYR A 68 12.81 -8.35 26.35
C TYR A 68 11.95 -9.23 25.43
N PHE A 69 11.19 -10.15 26.03
CA PHE A 69 10.19 -10.96 25.34
C PHE A 69 8.79 -10.60 25.86
N ASP A 70 7.83 -10.34 24.98
CA ASP A 70 6.50 -9.81 25.32
C ASP A 70 5.46 -10.90 25.67
N GLY A 71 5.80 -12.17 25.45
CA GLY A 71 4.94 -13.34 25.68
C GLY A 71 3.87 -13.61 24.62
N LYS A 72 3.85 -12.90 23.48
CA LYS A 72 2.86 -13.06 22.41
C LYS A 72 3.39 -13.87 21.22
N ASP A 73 4.48 -13.44 20.61
CA ASP A 73 5.09 -14.10 19.44
C ASP A 73 6.64 -14.14 19.45
N ASP A 74 7.26 -13.59 20.49
CA ASP A 74 8.71 -13.46 20.65
C ASP A 74 9.46 -14.76 21.01
N TYR A 75 10.54 -15.07 20.28
CA TYR A 75 11.54 -16.07 20.65
C TYR A 75 12.83 -15.97 19.81
N ILE A 76 13.94 -16.55 20.28
CA ILE A 76 15.19 -16.64 19.51
C ILE A 76 15.39 -18.06 19.01
N THR A 77 15.65 -18.22 17.71
CA THR A 77 16.07 -19.48 17.08
C THR A 77 17.59 -19.58 17.04
N MET A 78 18.12 -20.63 17.66
CA MET A 78 19.55 -20.98 17.67
C MET A 78 19.90 -21.93 16.53
N PRO A 79 21.17 -21.99 16.08
CA PRO A 79 21.61 -22.88 15.01
C PRO A 79 21.30 -24.37 15.26
N GLU A 80 21.11 -25.13 14.18
CA GLU A 80 20.82 -26.57 14.25
C GLU A 80 22.04 -27.40 14.70
N GLY A 81 21.77 -28.48 15.42
CA GLY A 81 22.76 -29.51 15.74
C GLY A 81 23.90 -29.06 16.68
N LEU A 82 23.67 -28.04 17.51
CA LEU A 82 24.64 -27.52 18.48
C LEU A 82 25.21 -28.61 19.41
N LEU A 83 24.43 -29.64 19.75
CA LEU A 83 24.80 -30.64 20.76
C LEU A 83 25.05 -32.05 20.22
N LYS A 84 25.05 -32.22 18.88
CA LYS A 84 25.03 -33.53 18.22
C LYS A 84 26.22 -34.45 18.53
N ASP A 85 27.34 -33.87 18.97
CA ASP A 85 28.60 -34.57 19.26
C ASP A 85 28.95 -34.53 20.77
N SER A 86 28.06 -34.01 21.62
CA SER A 86 28.36 -33.66 23.01
C SER A 86 27.91 -34.75 24.00
N GLY A 87 28.87 -35.41 24.65
CA GLY A 87 28.62 -36.36 25.75
C GLY A 87 28.50 -35.69 27.13
N SER A 88 28.91 -34.44 27.23
CA SER A 88 28.75 -33.55 28.40
C SER A 88 28.33 -32.17 27.89
N VAL A 89 27.56 -31.40 28.66
CA VAL A 89 27.10 -30.05 28.28
C VAL A 89 26.85 -29.19 29.52
N THR A 90 27.00 -27.89 29.38
CA THR A 90 26.41 -26.91 30.31
C THR A 90 25.53 -25.94 29.53
N VAL A 91 24.30 -25.69 30.00
CA VAL A 91 23.43 -24.62 29.50
C VAL A 91 23.13 -23.67 30.65
N ALA A 92 23.47 -22.40 30.49
CA ALA A 92 23.32 -21.34 31.48
C ALA A 92 22.45 -20.21 30.93
N ILE A 93 21.51 -19.72 31.73
CA ILE A 93 20.67 -18.57 31.41
C ILE A 93 20.54 -17.63 32.61
N ASN A 94 20.69 -16.32 32.39
CA ASN A 94 20.33 -15.27 33.35
C ASN A 94 19.01 -14.63 32.88
N MET A 95 17.95 -14.75 33.68
CA MET A 95 16.60 -14.32 33.27
C MET A 95 15.78 -13.69 34.41
N CYS A 96 14.84 -12.83 34.03
CA CYS A 96 13.87 -12.18 34.92
C CYS A 96 12.47 -12.18 34.28
N PRO A 97 11.63 -13.18 34.56
CA PRO A 97 10.25 -13.23 34.08
C PRO A 97 9.40 -12.07 34.65
N GLU A 98 8.44 -11.52 33.90
CA GLU A 98 7.56 -10.45 34.42
C GLU A 98 6.26 -10.97 35.06
N PHE A 99 5.82 -12.18 34.68
CA PHE A 99 4.59 -12.79 35.18
C PHE A 99 4.83 -14.20 35.72
N ASP A 100 4.04 -14.58 36.73
CA ASP A 100 3.98 -15.95 37.25
C ASP A 100 3.09 -16.83 36.33
N GLU A 101 3.43 -16.91 35.05
CA GLU A 101 2.73 -17.76 34.07
C GLU A 101 3.02 -19.25 34.28
N ILE A 102 2.03 -20.11 34.04
CA ILE A 102 2.19 -21.56 34.17
C ILE A 102 2.55 -22.13 32.79
N HIS A 103 3.73 -22.77 32.66
CA HIS A 103 4.20 -23.53 31.48
C HIS A 103 4.97 -22.79 30.37
N TYR A 104 5.67 -21.67 30.62
CA TYR A 104 6.62 -21.16 29.60
C TYR A 104 7.99 -21.86 29.67
N PHE A 105 8.73 -21.81 28.56
CA PHE A 105 10.04 -22.44 28.42
C PHE A 105 11.13 -21.38 28.38
N ALA A 106 12.16 -21.53 29.22
CA ALA A 106 13.33 -20.66 29.18
C ALA A 106 14.16 -20.96 27.92
N TRP A 107 14.37 -22.24 27.63
CA TRP A 107 15.03 -22.69 26.41
C TRP A 107 14.68 -24.15 26.08
N ASN A 108 14.88 -24.52 24.81
CA ASN A 108 14.65 -25.85 24.27
C ASN A 108 15.73 -26.22 23.25
N PHE A 109 16.16 -27.48 23.25
CA PHE A 109 16.91 -28.12 22.16
C PHE A 109 16.16 -29.39 21.75
N GLY A 110 15.59 -29.46 20.55
CA GLY A 110 14.83 -30.65 20.15
C GLY A 110 14.56 -30.80 18.66
N ASN A 111 13.80 -31.83 18.28
CA ASN A 111 13.38 -32.06 16.89
C ASN A 111 11.87 -31.95 16.67
N SER A 112 11.07 -32.37 17.66
CA SER A 112 9.61 -32.19 17.69
C SER A 112 9.10 -32.43 19.11
N SER A 113 7.82 -32.13 19.36
CA SER A 113 7.12 -32.49 20.62
C SER A 113 7.10 -34.00 20.95
N SER A 114 7.50 -34.88 20.02
CA SER A 114 7.41 -36.34 20.16
C SER A 114 8.69 -37.09 19.83
N SER A 115 9.79 -36.39 19.55
CA SER A 115 11.05 -36.99 19.15
C SER A 115 12.21 -36.12 19.60
N GLY A 116 13.04 -36.65 20.50
CA GLY A 116 14.36 -36.14 20.88
C GLY A 116 14.38 -34.67 21.31
N TYR A 117 14.33 -34.39 22.60
CA TYR A 117 14.50 -33.03 23.14
C TYR A 117 15.13 -33.01 24.53
N MET A 118 15.68 -31.85 24.87
CA MET A 118 15.91 -31.42 26.23
C MET A 118 15.51 -29.95 26.41
N PHE A 119 14.98 -29.59 27.57
CA PHE A 119 14.51 -28.23 27.83
C PHE A 119 14.63 -27.86 29.30
N LEU A 120 14.61 -26.55 29.55
CA LEU A 120 14.37 -25.96 30.85
C LEU A 120 13.04 -25.21 30.82
N ASN A 121 12.14 -25.58 31.72
CA ASN A 121 10.88 -24.90 31.90
C ASN A 121 10.64 -24.58 33.38
N THR A 122 10.04 -23.43 33.63
CA THR A 122 9.42 -23.11 34.93
C THR A 122 8.07 -23.83 34.95
N SER A 123 7.67 -24.48 36.05
CA SER A 123 6.67 -25.56 35.96
C SER A 123 5.42 -25.43 36.82
N ARG A 124 4.29 -25.67 36.14
CA ARG A 124 3.10 -26.50 36.50
C ARG A 124 2.38 -26.14 37.83
N PRO A 125 1.21 -26.73 38.16
CA PRO A 125 0.46 -26.35 39.38
C PRO A 125 1.20 -26.55 40.73
N ASP A 126 2.43 -27.08 40.73
CA ASP A 126 3.28 -27.36 41.88
C ASP A 126 4.46 -26.39 42.08
N ALA A 127 4.66 -25.39 41.20
CA ALA A 127 5.63 -24.30 41.32
C ALA A 127 7.08 -24.76 41.52
N LYS A 128 7.59 -25.54 40.55
CA LYS A 128 8.93 -26.13 40.57
C LYS A 128 9.67 -25.85 39.28
N LEU A 129 10.93 -25.44 39.34
CA LEU A 129 11.80 -25.39 38.15
C LEU A 129 12.16 -26.81 37.69
N ARG A 130 12.06 -27.08 36.38
CA ARG A 130 12.30 -28.43 35.83
C ARG A 130 13.15 -28.41 34.57
N PHE A 131 14.11 -29.34 34.53
CA PHE A 131 14.81 -29.74 33.32
C PHE A 131 14.39 -31.16 32.95
N ALA A 132 14.23 -31.45 31.66
CA ALA A 132 13.98 -32.79 31.17
C ALA A 132 14.77 -33.10 29.90
N ILE A 133 15.11 -34.37 29.70
CA ILE A 133 15.77 -34.91 28.51
C ILE A 133 15.13 -36.25 28.12
N THR A 134 14.96 -36.49 26.81
CA THR A 134 14.49 -37.77 26.27
C THR A 134 14.89 -37.93 24.80
N PRO A 135 15.27 -39.13 24.32
CA PRO A 135 15.51 -39.38 22.91
C PRO A 135 14.21 -39.63 22.13
N ALA A 136 13.08 -39.74 22.83
CA ALA A 136 11.76 -40.06 22.27
C ALA A 136 10.73 -38.99 22.63
N GLY A 137 9.70 -39.34 23.40
CA GLY A 137 8.63 -38.43 23.83
C GLY A 137 8.37 -38.49 25.33
N ASN A 138 7.35 -37.75 25.78
CA ASN A 138 7.16 -37.40 27.20
C ASN A 138 7.05 -38.58 28.20
N GLY A 139 6.74 -39.79 27.74
CA GLY A 139 6.62 -40.99 28.58
C GLY A 139 7.96 -41.52 29.11
N ASP A 140 9.06 -41.14 28.45
CA ASP A 140 10.42 -41.60 28.73
C ASP A 140 11.33 -40.41 29.13
N GLU A 141 10.75 -39.33 29.68
CA GLU A 141 11.53 -38.17 30.16
C GLU A 141 12.30 -38.49 31.45
N GLU A 142 13.59 -38.24 31.39
CA GLU A 142 14.45 -38.18 32.57
C GLU A 142 14.59 -36.72 32.99
N ALA A 143 14.52 -36.40 34.29
CA ALA A 143 14.36 -35.01 34.72
C ALA A 143 15.10 -34.66 36.01
N LEU A 144 15.47 -33.38 36.10
CA LEU A 144 15.85 -32.68 37.32
C LEU A 144 14.70 -31.76 37.71
N ALA A 145 14.38 -31.70 39.00
CA ALA A 145 13.34 -30.79 39.51
C ALA A 145 13.81 -30.15 40.81
N SER A 146 13.80 -28.82 40.86
CA SER A 146 14.01 -28.06 42.08
C SER A 146 12.73 -28.02 42.94
N ASP A 147 12.87 -27.80 44.24
CA ASP A 147 11.75 -27.52 45.14
C ASP A 147 11.31 -26.04 45.11
N ASN A 148 12.01 -25.19 44.35
CA ASN A 148 11.70 -23.77 44.16
C ASN A 148 11.62 -23.43 42.66
N ASP A 149 10.80 -22.44 42.31
CA ASP A 149 10.71 -21.87 40.95
C ASP A 149 11.35 -20.47 40.88
N VAL A 150 11.54 -19.98 39.65
CA VAL A 150 11.90 -18.57 39.39
C VAL A 150 10.69 -17.69 39.66
N LYS A 151 10.88 -16.58 40.37
CA LYS A 151 9.80 -15.63 40.71
C LYS A 151 9.74 -14.49 39.72
N ALA A 152 8.53 -14.07 39.36
CA ALA A 152 8.34 -12.86 38.59
C ALA A 152 9.05 -11.64 39.23
N GLY A 153 9.65 -10.80 38.40
CA GLY A 153 10.39 -9.59 38.77
C GLY A 153 11.70 -9.86 39.54
N THR A 154 12.21 -11.09 39.51
CA THR A 154 13.46 -11.46 40.19
C THR A 154 14.44 -12.08 39.19
N TRP A 155 15.63 -11.48 39.07
CA TRP A 155 16.73 -12.08 38.33
C TRP A 155 17.14 -13.41 38.98
N SER A 156 17.30 -14.43 38.15
CA SER A 156 17.80 -15.73 38.57
C SER A 156 18.71 -16.29 37.49
N ASN A 157 19.86 -16.79 37.92
CA ASN A 157 20.74 -17.54 37.04
C ASN A 157 20.48 -19.04 37.20
N ILE A 158 20.08 -19.71 36.12
CA ILE A 158 19.84 -21.15 36.09
C ILE A 158 20.92 -21.82 35.23
N ILE A 159 21.60 -22.82 35.81
CA ILE A 159 22.66 -23.57 35.13
C ILE A 159 22.37 -25.07 35.22
N VAL A 160 22.26 -25.73 34.07
CA VAL A 160 22.14 -27.20 33.98
C VAL A 160 23.43 -27.77 33.43
N THR A 161 24.06 -28.69 34.15
CA THR A 161 25.27 -29.41 33.72
C THR A 161 24.97 -30.90 33.56
N ILE A 162 25.42 -31.51 32.47
CA ILE A 162 25.45 -32.96 32.27
C ILE A 162 26.91 -33.36 32.05
N ASP A 163 27.46 -34.20 32.93
CA ASP A 163 28.80 -34.77 32.80
C ASP A 163 28.72 -36.28 32.61
N GLY A 164 28.75 -36.75 31.36
CA GLY A 164 28.39 -38.14 31.07
C GLY A 164 26.97 -38.45 31.57
N ASP A 165 26.82 -39.48 32.41
CA ASP A 165 25.52 -39.86 32.98
C ASP A 165 25.12 -39.02 34.21
N GLU A 166 25.90 -38.02 34.66
CA GLU A 166 25.58 -37.23 35.85
C GLU A 166 24.93 -35.87 35.48
N GLY A 167 23.66 -35.68 35.83
CA GLY A 167 22.92 -34.42 35.65
C GLY A 167 22.82 -33.60 36.93
N ARG A 168 23.07 -32.28 36.84
CA ARG A 168 22.94 -31.34 37.96
C ARG A 168 22.28 -30.04 37.50
N MET A 169 21.49 -29.43 38.39
CA MET A 169 20.87 -28.12 38.20
C MET A 169 21.24 -27.21 39.36
N TYR A 170 21.71 -26.02 39.03
CA TYR A 170 22.08 -24.96 39.95
C TYR A 170 21.21 -23.74 39.72
N ARG A 171 20.92 -23.02 40.80
CA ARG A 171 20.30 -21.70 40.77
C ARG A 171 21.11 -20.74 41.63
N ASP A 172 21.48 -19.60 41.06
CA ASP A 172 22.30 -18.57 41.71
C ASP A 172 23.57 -19.16 42.35
N GLY A 173 24.22 -20.10 41.65
CA GLY A 173 25.43 -20.79 42.09
C GLY A 173 25.22 -21.90 43.13
N VAL A 174 23.98 -22.19 43.52
CA VAL A 174 23.63 -23.21 44.51
C VAL A 174 23.05 -24.44 43.84
N LEU A 175 23.59 -25.63 44.15
CA LEU A 175 23.06 -26.90 43.65
C LEU A 175 21.65 -27.15 44.21
N GLU A 176 20.66 -27.28 43.33
CA GLU A 176 19.25 -27.49 43.71
C GLU A 176 18.75 -28.90 43.38
N ALA A 177 19.26 -29.54 42.34
CA ALA A 177 18.91 -30.92 41.99
C ALA A 177 20.08 -31.67 41.35
N GLU A 178 20.17 -32.97 41.60
CA GLU A 178 21.09 -33.87 40.91
C GLU A 178 20.47 -35.26 40.69
N THR A 179 20.80 -35.91 39.58
CA THR A 179 20.38 -37.27 39.24
C THR A 179 21.38 -37.91 38.26
N THR A 180 21.18 -39.18 37.93
CA THR A 180 21.85 -39.82 36.80
C THR A 180 20.91 -40.00 35.62
N PHE A 181 21.41 -39.83 34.40
CA PHE A 181 20.67 -39.99 33.14
C PHE A 181 21.16 -41.18 32.33
N GLU A 182 20.25 -41.96 31.73
CA GLU A 182 20.57 -42.93 30.69
C GLU A 182 20.75 -42.25 29.32
N THR A 183 20.03 -41.14 29.11
CA THR A 183 20.06 -40.34 27.87
C THR A 183 21.11 -39.23 27.95
N LEU A 184 21.98 -39.15 26.93
CA LEU A 184 22.97 -38.09 26.77
C LEU A 184 22.53 -37.05 25.72
N PRO A 185 23.05 -35.82 25.74
CA PRO A 185 22.75 -34.81 24.72
C PRO A 185 23.03 -35.28 23.28
N ALA A 186 24.12 -36.02 23.06
CA ALA A 186 24.43 -36.61 21.76
C ALA A 186 23.36 -37.61 21.25
N ASP A 187 22.59 -38.24 22.15
CA ASP A 187 21.53 -39.18 21.77
C ASP A 187 20.31 -38.48 21.16
N LEU A 188 20.21 -37.14 21.28
CA LEU A 188 19.17 -36.32 20.65
C LEU A 188 19.43 -36.10 19.14
N GLY A 189 20.64 -36.40 18.66
CA GLY A 189 21.06 -36.15 17.28
C GLY A 189 21.18 -34.67 16.94
N ALA A 190 21.09 -34.33 15.65
CA ALA A 190 21.12 -32.93 15.20
C ALA A 190 19.75 -32.28 15.42
N THR A 191 19.58 -31.58 16.55
CA THR A 191 18.33 -30.89 16.91
C THR A 191 18.08 -29.66 16.03
N ALA A 192 16.85 -29.49 15.54
CA ALA A 192 16.46 -28.39 14.65
C ALA A 192 15.56 -27.32 15.31
N GLN A 193 14.88 -27.66 16.41
CA GLN A 193 14.03 -26.76 17.21
C GLN A 193 14.81 -26.26 18.43
N ASN A 194 15.83 -25.45 18.19
CA ASN A 194 16.67 -24.89 19.26
C ASN A 194 16.20 -23.45 19.54
N TRP A 195 15.57 -23.20 20.69
CA TRP A 195 14.96 -21.91 21.00
C TRP A 195 15.28 -21.38 22.40
N ILE A 196 15.34 -20.06 22.52
CA ILE A 196 15.20 -19.33 23.79
C ILE A 196 13.79 -18.74 23.80
N GLY A 197 13.04 -18.95 24.88
CA GLY A 197 11.69 -18.40 25.06
C GLY A 197 10.53 -19.18 24.44
N ARG A 198 10.77 -20.31 23.77
CA ARG A 198 9.73 -21.12 23.10
C ARG A 198 9.79 -22.61 23.41
N SER A 199 8.62 -23.24 23.54
CA SER A 199 8.49 -24.69 23.71
C SER A 199 8.30 -25.45 22.38
N PRO A 200 8.63 -26.74 22.32
CA PRO A 200 8.30 -27.61 21.18
C PRO A 200 6.81 -28.00 21.15
N TYR A 201 6.02 -27.53 22.12
CA TYR A 201 4.58 -27.71 22.21
C TYR A 201 3.85 -26.38 21.97
N GLY A 202 2.53 -26.36 22.10
CA GLY A 202 1.73 -25.12 22.04
C GLY A 202 1.61 -24.41 23.38
N ASP A 203 2.68 -24.37 24.18
CA ASP A 203 2.67 -23.67 25.48
C ASP A 203 2.89 -22.15 25.30
N ALA A 204 2.74 -21.39 26.37
CA ALA A 204 3.00 -19.94 26.38
C ALA A 204 4.47 -19.62 26.07
N LEU A 205 4.71 -18.49 25.39
CA LEU A 205 6.04 -17.95 25.16
C LEU A 205 6.56 -17.28 26.44
N LEU A 206 7.88 -17.11 26.51
CA LEU A 206 8.50 -16.38 27.61
C LEU A 206 8.04 -14.92 27.60
N ASN A 207 7.62 -14.43 28.76
CA ASN A 207 7.38 -13.01 29.00
C ASN A 207 8.36 -12.51 30.08
N GLY A 208 9.27 -11.63 29.69
CA GLY A 208 10.28 -11.02 30.55
C GLY A 208 11.66 -10.97 29.91
N TYR A 209 12.67 -10.71 30.75
CA TYR A 209 14.01 -10.36 30.27
C TYR A 209 14.96 -11.56 30.28
N VAL A 210 15.86 -11.59 29.30
CA VAL A 210 17.06 -12.44 29.27
C VAL A 210 18.28 -11.55 29.07
N ASP A 211 19.25 -11.69 29.96
CA ASP A 211 20.45 -10.86 30.02
C ASP A 211 21.68 -11.57 29.47
N ASP A 212 21.79 -12.88 29.72
CA ASP A 212 22.91 -13.70 29.23
C ASP A 212 22.43 -15.13 28.99
N PHE A 213 22.89 -15.73 27.88
CA PHE A 213 22.68 -17.13 27.56
C PHE A 213 23.97 -17.80 27.06
N ARG A 214 24.43 -18.87 27.72
CA ARG A 214 25.68 -19.59 27.38
C ARG A 214 25.48 -21.09 27.24
N VAL A 215 26.20 -21.69 26.29
CA VAL A 215 26.27 -23.15 26.09
C VAL A 215 27.74 -23.58 26.06
N TYR A 216 28.09 -24.61 26.82
CA TYR A 216 29.43 -25.20 26.85
C TYR A 216 29.40 -26.67 26.41
N ASP A 217 30.44 -27.14 25.70
CA ASP A 217 30.63 -28.54 25.26
C ASP A 217 31.13 -29.49 26.37
N ARG A 218 31.16 -28.99 27.61
CA ARG A 218 31.58 -29.69 28.82
C ARG A 218 30.69 -29.32 29.99
N ALA A 219 30.70 -30.16 31.02
CA ALA A 219 30.13 -29.80 32.31
C ALA A 219 31.07 -28.82 33.04
N LEU A 220 30.53 -27.67 33.46
CA LEU A 220 31.21 -26.79 34.39
C LEU A 220 31.26 -27.43 35.78
N THR A 221 32.37 -27.26 36.47
CA THR A 221 32.52 -27.68 37.87
C THR A 221 31.71 -26.78 38.79
N ALA A 222 31.38 -27.25 40.00
CA ALA A 222 30.63 -26.44 40.97
C ALA A 222 31.30 -25.10 41.31
N ASP A 223 32.63 -25.03 41.28
CA ASP A 223 33.38 -23.78 41.49
C ASP A 223 33.23 -22.84 40.29
N GLU A 224 33.32 -23.35 39.05
CA GLU A 224 33.08 -22.55 37.83
C GLU A 224 31.62 -22.08 37.71
N VAL A 225 30.66 -22.93 38.08
CA VAL A 225 29.25 -22.56 38.19
C VAL A 225 29.07 -21.42 39.18
N LYS A 226 29.73 -21.51 40.33
CA LYS A 226 29.69 -20.46 41.34
C LYS A 226 30.35 -19.17 40.84
N GLU A 227 31.48 -19.25 40.15
CA GLU A 227 32.16 -18.08 39.58
C GLU A 227 31.30 -17.40 38.52
N LEU A 228 30.67 -18.16 37.61
CA LEU A 228 29.75 -17.65 36.60
C LEU A 228 28.49 -17.02 37.25
N SER A 229 27.99 -17.62 38.33
CA SER A 229 26.87 -17.04 39.09
C SER A 229 27.28 -15.77 39.84
N ASP A 230 28.49 -15.72 40.39
CA ASP A 230 29.02 -14.54 41.07
C ASP A 230 29.30 -13.40 40.06
N GLU A 231 29.62 -13.70 38.79
CA GLU A 231 29.71 -12.76 37.66
C GLU A 231 28.36 -12.07 37.42
N TYR A 232 27.27 -12.83 37.26
CA TYR A 232 25.91 -12.27 37.12
C TYR A 232 25.46 -11.44 38.33
N GLN A 233 25.98 -11.72 39.53
CA GLN A 233 25.59 -11.02 40.76
C GLN A 233 26.49 -9.80 41.08
N ALA A 234 27.60 -9.61 40.37
CA ALA A 234 28.54 -8.50 40.60
C ALA A 234 28.12 -7.18 39.92
N GLU A 235 27.05 -7.21 39.12
CA GLU A 235 26.55 -6.07 38.36
C GLU A 235 25.59 -5.21 39.21
N LEU A 236 26.17 -4.20 39.84
CA LEU A 236 25.48 -3.04 40.40
C LEU A 236 24.54 -2.31 39.41
N SER A 237 24.66 -2.61 38.12
CA SER A 237 23.76 -2.25 37.03
C SER A 237 22.38 -2.86 37.23
N ASP A 238 22.26 -4.09 37.73
CA ASP A 238 20.98 -4.81 37.76
C ASP A 238 20.01 -4.29 38.81
N GLU A 239 20.45 -4.00 40.03
CA GLU A 239 19.58 -3.39 41.05
C GLU A 239 19.21 -1.95 40.69
N PHE A 240 20.15 -1.21 40.10
CA PHE A 240 19.92 0.14 39.60
C PHE A 240 18.96 0.13 38.41
N ASN A 241 19.17 -0.73 37.42
CA ASN A 241 18.32 -0.90 36.24
C ASN A 241 16.94 -1.46 36.62
N THR A 242 16.85 -2.33 37.63
CA THR A 242 15.57 -2.77 38.20
C THR A 242 14.83 -1.62 38.88
N ALA A 243 15.53 -0.77 39.64
CA ALA A 243 14.96 0.44 40.20
C ALA A 243 14.57 1.46 39.12
N MET A 244 15.30 1.52 38.00
CA MET A 244 14.98 2.33 36.82
C MET A 244 13.74 1.82 36.08
N LEU A 245 13.66 0.52 35.81
CA LEU A 245 12.48 -0.14 35.24
C LEU A 245 11.25 0.11 36.11
N ALA A 246 11.37 -0.05 37.43
CA ALA A 246 10.30 0.24 38.39
C ALA A 246 9.93 1.74 38.48
N SER A 247 10.84 2.64 38.09
CA SER A 247 10.59 4.08 38.05
C SER A 247 9.76 4.54 36.84
N GLY A 248 9.49 3.62 35.90
CA GLY A 248 8.77 3.91 34.67
C GLY A 248 9.51 4.85 33.72
N LEU A 249 10.84 4.99 33.89
CA LEU A 249 11.65 5.77 32.96
C LEU A 249 11.57 5.10 31.59
N LYS A 250 11.13 5.84 30.57
CA LYS A 250 11.11 5.42 29.17
C LYS A 250 11.89 6.45 28.35
N ASN A 251 12.30 6.09 27.14
CA ASN A 251 12.92 7.05 26.21
C ASN A 251 12.00 8.22 25.86
N VAL A 252 10.67 8.04 25.96
CA VAL A 252 9.66 9.09 25.78
C VAL A 252 8.79 9.20 27.03
N VAL A 253 8.68 10.41 27.59
CA VAL A 253 7.95 10.66 28.84
C VAL A 253 6.79 11.63 28.64
N LYS A 254 5.63 11.26 29.17
CA LYS A 254 4.39 12.05 29.15
C LYS A 254 3.87 12.38 30.56
N GLU A 255 4.48 11.78 31.59
CA GLU A 255 4.04 11.83 32.99
C GLU A 255 5.24 12.01 33.92
N ASP A 256 4.98 12.38 35.18
CA ASP A 256 6.01 12.51 36.21
C ASP A 256 6.76 11.18 36.40
N LEU A 257 8.09 11.26 36.47
CA LEU A 257 9.00 10.15 36.66
C LEU A 257 9.22 9.86 38.14
N ALA A 258 9.14 8.59 38.53
CA ALA A 258 9.38 8.16 39.91
C ALA A 258 10.86 7.83 40.15
N LEU A 259 11.76 8.79 39.91
CA LEU A 259 13.21 8.57 39.91
C LEU A 259 13.72 8.00 41.26
N PRO A 260 14.43 6.85 41.25
CA PRO A 260 14.81 6.18 42.47
C PRO A 260 15.92 6.95 43.19
N THR A 261 15.80 7.12 44.51
CA THR A 261 16.85 7.75 45.34
C THR A 261 17.79 6.72 45.99
N GLU A 262 17.47 5.44 45.85
CA GLU A 262 18.22 4.32 46.38
C GLU A 262 18.02 3.08 45.50
N ALA A 263 19.08 2.29 45.33
CA ALA A 263 19.04 0.94 44.74
C ALA A 263 19.97 0.06 45.57
N GLY A 264 19.40 -0.95 46.23
CA GLY A 264 20.13 -1.77 47.20
C GLY A 264 20.76 -0.95 48.33
N SER A 265 22.09 -1.00 48.43
CA SER A 265 22.87 -0.25 49.43
C SER A 265 23.44 1.09 48.92
N ALA A 266 23.23 1.39 47.63
CA ALA A 266 23.68 2.60 46.96
C ALA A 266 22.63 3.73 47.08
N SER A 267 23.10 4.96 47.33
CA SER A 267 22.28 6.18 47.27
C SER A 267 22.40 6.84 45.90
N ILE A 268 21.29 7.27 45.31
CA ILE A 268 21.24 7.86 43.98
C ILE A 268 20.80 9.32 44.09
N LYS A 269 21.49 10.20 43.35
CA LYS A 269 21.12 11.60 43.22
C LYS A 269 20.98 11.98 41.75
N TRP A 270 19.85 12.54 41.39
CA TRP A 270 19.55 12.92 40.02
C TRP A 270 19.90 14.39 39.72
N THR A 271 20.26 14.66 38.47
CA THR A 271 20.40 16.00 37.92
C THR A 271 19.85 16.03 36.50
N SER A 272 18.99 16.97 36.18
CA SER A 272 18.46 17.18 34.84
C SER A 272 19.26 18.22 34.05
N SER A 273 19.50 17.95 32.77
CA SER A 273 20.07 18.95 31.85
C SER A 273 19.09 20.08 31.53
N ASP A 274 17.78 19.83 31.67
CA ASP A 274 16.71 20.80 31.47
C ASP A 274 15.63 20.72 32.57
N PRO A 275 15.88 21.38 33.72
CA PRO A 275 14.92 21.48 34.81
C PRO A 275 13.59 22.18 34.46
N ALA A 276 13.48 22.80 33.27
CA ALA A 276 12.21 23.38 32.83
C ALA A 276 11.22 22.31 32.35
N HIS A 277 11.73 21.18 31.82
CA HIS A 277 10.91 20.09 31.29
C HIS A 277 10.94 18.83 32.15
N ILE A 278 12.07 18.49 32.80
CA ILE A 278 12.12 17.46 33.85
C ILE A 278 12.95 17.97 35.02
N THR A 279 12.39 18.05 36.22
CA THR A 279 13.16 18.46 37.41
C THR A 279 14.03 17.33 37.96
N ASP A 280 14.98 17.65 38.85
CA ASP A 280 15.86 16.65 39.51
C ASP A 280 15.09 15.61 40.34
N ASP A 281 13.84 15.88 40.72
CA ASP A 281 12.94 14.94 41.41
C ASP A 281 11.94 14.24 40.47
N GLY A 282 12.13 14.38 39.15
CA GLY A 282 11.38 13.66 38.14
C GLY A 282 10.05 14.31 37.73
N LYS A 283 9.74 15.52 38.17
CA LYS A 283 8.51 16.20 37.76
C LYS A 283 8.62 16.65 36.29
N VAL A 284 7.66 16.22 35.48
CA VAL A 284 7.64 16.48 34.04
C VAL A 284 6.71 17.66 33.73
N THR A 285 7.23 18.63 32.98
CA THR A 285 6.45 19.71 32.36
C THR A 285 6.58 19.54 30.86
N ARG A 286 5.45 19.22 30.21
CA ARG A 286 5.43 18.96 28.77
C ARG A 286 5.53 20.27 27.98
N PRO A 287 6.24 20.29 26.84
CA PRO A 287 6.11 21.38 25.89
C PRO A 287 4.63 21.53 25.46
N PRO A 288 4.14 22.73 25.15
CA PRO A 288 2.78 22.91 24.60
C PRO A 288 2.55 22.15 23.28
N LEU A 289 1.28 21.87 22.96
CA LEU A 289 0.87 21.28 21.68
C LEU A 289 1.41 22.10 20.49
N GLY A 290 2.10 21.44 19.56
CA GLY A 290 2.71 22.06 18.38
C GLY A 290 4.17 22.49 18.55
N GLU A 291 4.75 22.38 19.74
CA GLU A 291 6.20 22.49 19.94
C GLU A 291 6.90 21.14 19.71
N MET A 292 8.21 21.16 19.45
CA MET A 292 9.00 19.93 19.37
C MET A 292 9.17 19.32 20.76
N SER A 293 9.39 18.01 20.81
CA SER A 293 9.75 17.34 22.06
C SER A 293 11.02 17.94 22.66
N ALA A 294 11.05 18.02 23.99
CA ALA A 294 12.21 18.51 24.70
C ALA A 294 13.11 17.33 25.06
N ASP A 295 14.30 17.28 24.49
CA ASP A 295 15.31 16.28 24.85
C ASP A 295 16.02 16.70 26.14
N VAL A 296 15.98 15.80 27.13
CA VAL A 296 16.48 16.00 28.48
C VAL A 296 17.39 14.84 28.85
N THR A 297 18.63 15.16 29.18
CA THR A 297 19.58 14.20 29.74
C THR A 297 19.41 14.18 31.27
N LEU A 298 18.94 13.07 31.83
CA LEU A 298 18.94 12.83 33.27
C LEU A 298 20.24 12.14 33.69
N THR A 299 20.94 12.69 34.67
CA THR A 299 22.18 12.11 35.21
C THR A 299 21.94 11.56 36.61
N ALA A 300 22.13 10.25 36.79
CA ALA A 300 22.11 9.57 38.09
C ALA A 300 23.52 9.49 38.67
N GLU A 301 23.79 10.21 39.75
CA GLU A 301 25.00 10.09 40.55
C GLU A 301 24.77 9.00 41.62
N ILE A 302 25.35 7.82 41.39
CA ILE A 302 25.18 6.63 42.23
C ILE A 302 26.38 6.55 43.17
N THR A 303 26.13 6.54 44.48
CA THR A 303 27.17 6.47 45.52
C THR A 303 26.98 5.24 46.40
N GLU A 304 28.00 4.40 46.46
CA GLU A 304 28.03 3.20 47.31
C GLU A 304 29.41 3.06 47.96
N ASN A 305 29.44 2.69 49.25
CA ASN A 305 30.69 2.50 50.02
C ASN A 305 31.69 3.68 50.00
N GLY A 306 31.24 4.89 49.66
CA GLY A 306 32.06 6.10 49.59
C GLY A 306 32.71 6.37 48.23
N GLU A 307 32.40 5.54 47.22
CA GLU A 307 32.76 5.76 45.81
C GLU A 307 31.52 6.19 45.03
N THR A 308 31.71 7.07 44.05
CA THR A 308 30.62 7.68 43.26
C THR A 308 30.87 7.46 41.78
N ARG A 309 29.82 7.04 41.06
CA ARG A 309 29.78 6.96 39.59
C ARG A 309 28.56 7.71 39.06
N SER A 310 28.52 7.97 37.75
CA SER A 310 27.42 8.68 37.10
C SER A 310 26.94 7.93 35.87
N GLU A 311 25.64 7.71 35.76
CA GLU A 311 24.96 7.20 34.57
C GLU A 311 24.08 8.29 33.96
N THR A 312 23.96 8.32 32.64
CA THR A 312 23.15 9.32 31.92
C THR A 312 22.06 8.64 31.11
N PHE A 313 20.87 9.23 31.12
CA PHE A 313 19.69 8.76 30.40
C PHE A 313 19.20 9.87 29.50
N GLU A 314 19.08 9.58 28.21
CA GLU A 314 18.45 10.50 27.27
C GLU A 314 16.94 10.27 27.30
N VAL A 315 16.20 11.32 27.63
CA VAL A 315 14.75 11.27 27.81
C VAL A 315 14.12 12.36 26.96
N SER A 316 13.16 12.00 26.11
CA SER A 316 12.43 12.99 25.32
C SER A 316 11.06 13.26 25.94
N VAL A 317 10.79 14.50 26.36
CA VAL A 317 9.50 14.92 26.89
C VAL A 317 8.57 15.25 25.73
N ALA A 318 7.52 14.45 25.55
CA ALA A 318 6.56 14.67 24.48
C ALA A 318 5.68 15.90 24.75
N PRO A 319 5.38 16.73 23.73
CA PRO A 319 4.50 17.89 23.87
C PRO A 319 3.09 17.48 24.29
N GLU A 320 2.32 18.38 24.91
CA GLU A 320 0.92 18.20 25.24
C GLU A 320 0.15 17.76 23.99
N GLY A 321 -0.60 16.65 24.07
CA GLY A 321 -1.44 16.18 22.97
C GLY A 321 -0.78 15.32 21.87
N GLY A 322 0.39 14.70 22.10
CA GLY A 322 1.01 13.71 21.19
C GLY A 322 2.25 14.24 20.44
N GLY A 323 2.98 13.41 19.69
CA GLY A 323 4.18 13.85 18.94
C GLY A 323 3.88 14.88 17.84
N THR A 324 4.89 15.68 17.47
CA THR A 324 4.78 16.73 16.45
C THR A 324 5.32 16.23 15.11
N TYR A 325 4.52 16.37 14.06
CA TYR A 325 4.87 16.03 12.67
C TYR A 325 4.90 17.33 11.86
N ALA A 326 6.07 17.72 11.36
CA ALA A 326 6.22 18.97 10.61
C ALA A 326 6.39 18.67 9.11
N LEU A 327 5.51 19.23 8.29
CA LEU A 327 5.56 19.15 6.83
C LEU A 327 6.04 20.50 6.29
N ASN A 328 7.29 20.51 5.83
CA ASN A 328 7.94 21.68 5.26
C ASN A 328 7.82 21.62 3.74
N MET A 329 6.97 22.46 3.17
CA MET A 329 6.69 22.50 1.74
C MET A 329 7.58 23.54 1.08
N THR A 330 8.07 23.21 -0.10
CA THR A 330 8.76 24.16 -0.96
C THR A 330 7.83 24.61 -2.09
N GLY A 331 8.10 25.77 -2.68
CA GLY A 331 7.39 26.23 -3.88
C GLY A 331 7.73 25.44 -5.15
N GLU A 332 8.36 24.27 -5.07
CA GLU A 332 8.77 23.46 -6.22
C GLU A 332 7.73 22.37 -6.52
N TYR A 333 7.44 22.17 -7.80
CA TYR A 333 6.64 21.01 -8.22
C TYR A 333 7.46 19.74 -8.07
N GLY A 334 6.81 18.69 -7.57
CA GLY A 334 7.30 17.32 -7.63
C GLY A 334 6.85 16.64 -8.91
N ALA A 335 6.43 15.39 -8.78
CA ALA A 335 5.91 14.56 -9.87
C ALA A 335 4.52 14.98 -10.32
N GLU A 336 4.21 14.79 -11.61
CA GLU A 336 2.84 14.86 -12.12
C GLU A 336 2.02 13.71 -11.55
N ILE A 337 0.76 13.98 -11.21
CA ILE A 337 -0.17 12.96 -10.71
C ILE A 337 -1.09 12.57 -11.85
N SER A 338 -1.03 11.29 -12.24
CA SER A 338 -1.90 10.78 -13.31
C SER A 338 -3.38 10.83 -12.89
N ASP A 339 -4.26 11.19 -13.82
CA ASP A 339 -5.71 11.08 -13.66
C ASP A 339 -6.13 9.63 -13.34
N THR A 340 -5.35 8.64 -13.76
CA THR A 340 -5.58 7.22 -13.48
C THR A 340 -5.06 6.75 -12.11
N MET A 341 -4.55 7.64 -11.26
CA MET A 341 -3.97 7.27 -9.95
C MET A 341 -4.94 6.46 -9.08
N VAL A 342 -6.23 6.79 -9.07
CA VAL A 342 -7.28 6.06 -8.32
C VAL A 342 -8.26 5.45 -9.30
N GLY A 343 -8.37 4.13 -9.35
CA GLY A 343 -9.34 3.43 -10.20
C GLY A 343 -10.09 2.32 -9.50
N LEU A 344 -10.74 1.49 -10.31
CA LEU A 344 -11.55 0.36 -9.87
C LEU A 344 -11.04 -0.94 -10.49
N PHE A 345 -11.09 -2.01 -9.70
CA PHE A 345 -10.93 -3.37 -10.16
C PHE A 345 -12.28 -4.08 -10.13
N PHE A 346 -12.67 -4.75 -11.21
CA PHE A 346 -13.87 -5.57 -11.26
C PHE A 346 -13.54 -6.99 -11.72
N GLU A 347 -13.88 -7.94 -10.87
CA GLU A 347 -14.04 -9.34 -11.22
C GLU A 347 -15.38 -9.84 -10.69
N ASP A 348 -15.95 -10.85 -11.35
CA ASP A 348 -17.21 -11.45 -10.91
C ASP A 348 -16.99 -12.43 -9.74
N ILE A 349 -16.48 -11.93 -8.62
CA ILE A 349 -16.35 -12.61 -7.32
C ILE A 349 -17.46 -12.12 -6.39
N ASN A 350 -17.87 -12.93 -5.41
CA ASN A 350 -18.82 -12.52 -4.37
C ASN A 350 -20.19 -12.04 -4.91
N TYR A 351 -20.63 -12.58 -6.05
CA TYR A 351 -21.85 -12.18 -6.77
C TYR A 351 -21.81 -10.71 -7.22
N ALA A 352 -20.64 -10.23 -7.66
CA ALA A 352 -20.42 -8.85 -8.06
C ALA A 352 -21.16 -8.46 -9.35
N ALA A 353 -21.33 -9.35 -10.32
CA ALA A 353 -22.11 -9.12 -11.54
C ALA A 353 -23.53 -9.66 -11.39
N ASP A 354 -23.73 -10.96 -11.58
CA ASP A 354 -25.03 -11.63 -11.52
C ASP A 354 -25.56 -11.69 -10.08
N GLY A 355 -26.69 -11.03 -9.83
CA GLY A 355 -27.20 -10.80 -8.47
C GLY A 355 -26.55 -9.60 -7.76
N GLY A 356 -25.66 -8.87 -8.42
CA GLY A 356 -24.94 -7.71 -7.92
C GLY A 356 -25.15 -6.45 -8.76
N LEU A 357 -24.09 -6.01 -9.43
CA LEU A 357 -24.09 -4.81 -10.27
C LEU A 357 -25.00 -4.96 -11.49
N TYR A 358 -25.15 -6.16 -12.05
CA TYR A 358 -26.12 -6.39 -13.11
C TYR A 358 -27.53 -6.40 -12.52
N ALA A 359 -28.41 -5.55 -13.05
CA ALA A 359 -29.73 -5.31 -12.46
C ALA A 359 -30.76 -6.44 -12.68
N GLU A 360 -30.39 -7.49 -13.43
CA GLU A 360 -31.23 -8.66 -13.63
C GLU A 360 -31.63 -9.29 -12.30
N MET A 361 -32.94 -9.47 -12.12
CA MET A 361 -33.50 -9.98 -10.88
C MET A 361 -33.78 -11.48 -10.93
N VAL A 362 -33.74 -12.11 -12.11
CA VAL A 362 -34.03 -13.53 -12.29
C VAL A 362 -32.73 -14.34 -12.33
N GLU A 363 -32.58 -15.25 -11.37
CA GLU A 363 -31.46 -16.19 -11.35
C GLU A 363 -31.74 -17.37 -12.29
N ASN A 364 -30.71 -17.86 -13.00
CA ASN A 364 -30.84 -18.97 -13.96
C ASN A 364 -31.94 -18.71 -15.02
N ARG A 365 -31.88 -17.51 -15.63
CA ARG A 365 -32.92 -17.01 -16.55
C ARG A 365 -33.06 -17.77 -17.86
N SER A 366 -32.00 -18.45 -18.32
CA SER A 366 -31.99 -19.27 -19.54
C SER A 366 -31.86 -20.77 -19.29
N PHE A 367 -32.04 -21.23 -18.04
CA PHE A 367 -32.00 -22.66 -17.68
C PHE A 367 -30.66 -23.36 -17.95
N GLU A 368 -29.54 -22.62 -18.01
CA GLU A 368 -28.20 -23.16 -18.28
C GLU A 368 -27.38 -23.41 -17.00
N ALA A 369 -27.94 -23.16 -15.82
CA ALA A 369 -27.21 -23.26 -14.56
C ALA A 369 -26.48 -24.59 -14.39
N ARG A 370 -25.23 -24.48 -13.93
CA ARG A 370 -24.40 -25.60 -13.52
C ARG A 370 -24.00 -25.42 -12.06
N TYR A 371 -23.56 -26.52 -11.46
CA TYR A 371 -22.95 -26.53 -10.14
C TYR A 371 -21.63 -27.29 -10.16
N ALA A 372 -20.63 -26.82 -9.41
CA ALA A 372 -19.40 -27.56 -9.18
C ALA A 372 -19.32 -28.06 -7.73
N ASP A 373 -18.81 -29.28 -7.52
CA ASP A 373 -18.46 -29.79 -6.19
C ASP A 373 -16.95 -29.63 -5.98
N ASN A 374 -16.56 -28.98 -4.89
CA ASN A 374 -15.17 -28.73 -4.47
C ASN A 374 -14.30 -30.01 -4.39
N LYS A 375 -14.92 -31.21 -4.43
CA LYS A 375 -14.21 -32.50 -4.34
C LYS A 375 -13.87 -33.13 -5.69
N ASP A 376 -14.73 -32.95 -6.68
CA ASP A 376 -14.65 -33.66 -7.96
C ASP A 376 -14.30 -32.72 -9.13
N PHE A 377 -14.40 -31.39 -8.94
CA PHE A 377 -14.05 -30.33 -9.91
C PHE A 377 -14.71 -30.44 -11.30
N GLU A 378 -15.83 -31.15 -11.39
CA GLU A 378 -16.55 -31.38 -12.65
C GLU A 378 -17.91 -30.66 -12.58
N PRO A 379 -18.16 -29.63 -13.42
CA PRO A 379 -19.43 -28.91 -13.41
C PRO A 379 -20.55 -29.82 -13.92
N ARG A 380 -21.68 -29.80 -13.22
CA ARG A 380 -22.87 -30.61 -13.53
C ARG A 380 -24.03 -29.71 -13.86
N TYR A 381 -24.69 -30.01 -14.97
CA TYR A 381 -25.92 -29.33 -15.36
C TYR A 381 -27.01 -29.50 -14.31
N ASP A 382 -27.62 -28.38 -13.91
CA ASP A 382 -28.78 -28.29 -13.05
C ASP A 382 -29.66 -27.11 -13.48
N GLY A 383 -30.13 -27.15 -14.73
CA GLY A 383 -30.95 -26.06 -15.30
C GLY A 383 -32.29 -25.81 -14.58
N GLY A 384 -32.66 -26.64 -13.61
CA GLY A 384 -33.79 -26.39 -12.72
C GLY A 384 -33.46 -25.60 -11.46
N TRP A 385 -32.20 -25.20 -11.26
CA TRP A 385 -31.78 -24.34 -10.15
C TRP A 385 -32.62 -23.06 -10.08
N ALA A 386 -32.91 -22.60 -8.86
CA ALA A 386 -33.81 -21.48 -8.53
C ALA A 386 -35.29 -21.65 -8.98
N TRP A 387 -35.63 -22.64 -9.80
CA TRP A 387 -36.99 -22.86 -10.33
C TRP A 387 -37.76 -23.94 -9.56
N SER A 388 -39.06 -23.73 -9.34
CA SER A 388 -39.93 -24.67 -8.62
C SER A 388 -41.36 -24.66 -9.14
N ALA A 389 -42.08 -25.78 -8.98
CA ALA A 389 -43.49 -25.84 -9.35
C ALA A 389 -44.36 -24.98 -8.41
N TYR A 390 -45.33 -24.24 -8.97
CA TYR A 390 -46.22 -23.37 -8.22
C TYR A 390 -47.69 -23.80 -8.31
N PRO A 391 -48.45 -23.80 -7.20
CA PRO A 391 -47.97 -23.70 -5.81
C PRO A 391 -47.16 -24.95 -5.42
N GLY A 392 -46.26 -24.86 -4.44
CA GLY A 392 -45.24 -25.87 -4.05
C GLY A 392 -45.73 -27.30 -3.70
N SER A 393 -47.02 -27.60 -3.85
CA SER A 393 -47.58 -28.97 -3.82
C SER A 393 -47.61 -29.65 -5.19
N GLY A 394 -47.22 -28.96 -6.27
CA GLY A 394 -47.10 -29.54 -7.63
C GLY A 394 -48.33 -30.37 -8.03
N SER A 395 -49.55 -29.89 -7.75
CA SER A 395 -50.76 -30.69 -7.88
C SER A 395 -51.18 -30.87 -9.36
N GLY A 396 -50.37 -31.63 -10.11
CA GLY A 396 -50.63 -32.11 -11.46
C GLY A 396 -49.83 -31.45 -12.60
N ALA A 397 -49.11 -30.36 -12.36
CA ALA A 397 -48.37 -29.65 -13.41
C ALA A 397 -47.01 -30.29 -13.68
N ALA A 398 -46.57 -30.28 -14.94
CA ALA A 398 -45.29 -30.85 -15.36
C ALA A 398 -44.33 -29.73 -15.77
N MET A 399 -43.10 -29.80 -15.25
CA MET A 399 -41.95 -28.99 -15.65
C MET A 399 -40.90 -29.96 -16.21
N GLU A 400 -40.50 -29.76 -17.45
CA GLU A 400 -39.47 -30.55 -18.13
C GLU A 400 -38.44 -29.60 -18.75
N TYR A 401 -37.15 -29.84 -18.52
CA TYR A 401 -36.07 -29.10 -19.18
C TYR A 401 -35.65 -29.85 -20.44
N LYS A 402 -35.72 -29.19 -21.59
CA LYS A 402 -35.57 -29.80 -22.92
C LYS A 402 -34.52 -29.09 -23.75
N THR A 403 -34.08 -29.76 -24.81
CA THR A 403 -33.07 -29.27 -25.76
C THR A 403 -33.44 -29.47 -27.23
N ASP A 404 -34.64 -29.99 -27.51
CA ASP A 404 -35.15 -30.14 -28.87
C ASP A 404 -35.72 -28.81 -29.37
N GLU A 405 -35.21 -28.32 -30.51
CA GLU A 405 -35.60 -27.03 -31.10
C GLU A 405 -35.46 -25.85 -30.12
N PRO A 406 -34.25 -25.62 -29.57
CA PRO A 406 -33.98 -24.56 -28.60
C PRO A 406 -34.19 -23.17 -29.22
N LEU A 407 -34.17 -22.13 -28.38
CA LEU A 407 -34.24 -20.74 -28.85
C LEU A 407 -33.10 -20.42 -29.84
N ASN A 408 -31.89 -20.87 -29.52
CA ASN A 408 -30.71 -20.76 -30.36
C ASN A 408 -29.72 -21.92 -30.09
N GLU A 409 -28.57 -21.93 -30.77
CA GLU A 409 -27.59 -23.02 -30.66
C GLU A 409 -26.60 -22.86 -29.49
N ASN A 410 -26.55 -21.70 -28.86
CA ASN A 410 -25.62 -21.37 -27.77
C ASN A 410 -26.20 -21.71 -26.40
N ASN A 411 -27.44 -21.30 -26.15
CA ASN A 411 -28.22 -21.67 -24.97
C ASN A 411 -29.29 -22.68 -25.42
N THR A 412 -29.04 -23.94 -25.10
CA THR A 412 -29.79 -25.08 -25.66
C THR A 412 -30.88 -25.59 -24.76
N HIS A 413 -30.94 -25.17 -23.50
CA HIS A 413 -31.93 -25.61 -22.53
C HIS A 413 -33.10 -24.63 -22.44
N TYR A 414 -34.32 -25.17 -22.30
CA TYR A 414 -35.51 -24.36 -22.05
C TYR A 414 -36.51 -25.13 -21.18
N LEU A 415 -37.44 -24.41 -20.55
CA LEU A 415 -38.49 -25.00 -19.72
C LEU A 415 -39.76 -25.28 -20.53
N SER A 416 -40.11 -26.56 -20.69
CA SER A 416 -41.40 -27.03 -21.19
C SER A 416 -42.38 -27.22 -20.02
N PHE A 417 -43.39 -26.35 -19.94
CA PHE A 417 -44.38 -26.33 -18.86
C PHE A 417 -45.77 -26.77 -19.33
N THR A 418 -46.42 -27.66 -18.57
CA THR A 418 -47.80 -28.11 -18.82
C THR A 418 -48.67 -27.89 -17.57
N PRO A 419 -49.63 -26.94 -17.58
CA PRO A 419 -50.53 -26.70 -16.46
C PRO A 419 -51.58 -27.81 -16.34
N SER A 420 -51.86 -28.24 -15.11
CA SER A 420 -52.99 -29.14 -14.79
C SER A 420 -54.28 -28.43 -14.39
N SER A 421 -54.19 -27.16 -14.01
CA SER A 421 -55.29 -26.29 -13.65
C SER A 421 -54.88 -24.84 -13.82
N SER A 422 -55.86 -23.93 -13.85
CA SER A 422 -55.63 -22.51 -14.12
C SER A 422 -54.88 -21.73 -13.02
N GLN A 423 -54.52 -22.39 -11.91
CA GLN A 423 -53.73 -21.81 -10.82
C GLN A 423 -52.33 -22.42 -10.75
N ASN A 424 -51.99 -23.32 -11.67
CA ASN A 424 -50.67 -23.93 -11.71
C ASN A 424 -49.69 -23.07 -12.52
N GLY A 425 -48.45 -23.14 -12.11
CA GLY A 425 -47.35 -22.39 -12.69
C GLY A 425 -46.02 -22.95 -12.23
N PHE A 426 -45.02 -22.09 -12.33
CA PHE A 426 -43.70 -22.26 -11.76
C PHE A 426 -43.24 -20.94 -11.16
N SER A 427 -42.25 -21.00 -10.29
CA SER A 427 -41.69 -19.83 -9.61
C SER A 427 -40.17 -19.84 -9.65
N ASN A 428 -39.57 -18.65 -9.72
CA ASN A 428 -38.14 -18.43 -9.53
C ASN A 428 -37.92 -17.81 -8.15
N ALA A 429 -36.98 -18.38 -7.40
CA ALA A 429 -36.61 -17.88 -6.09
C ALA A 429 -35.77 -16.60 -6.16
N ALA A 430 -35.29 -16.17 -7.34
CA ALA A 430 -34.28 -15.13 -7.53
C ALA A 430 -33.05 -15.37 -6.63
N TYR A 431 -32.19 -14.36 -6.51
CA TYR A 431 -31.12 -14.36 -5.52
C TYR A 431 -31.72 -14.07 -4.12
N ASP A 432 -32.34 -15.07 -3.46
CA ASP A 432 -33.10 -14.96 -2.18
C ASP A 432 -34.41 -14.14 -2.21
N GLY A 433 -34.99 -14.02 -3.39
CA GLY A 433 -36.31 -13.45 -3.63
C GLY A 433 -36.26 -12.01 -4.10
N LEU A 434 -37.30 -11.61 -4.82
CA LEU A 434 -37.45 -10.27 -5.36
C LEU A 434 -37.63 -9.23 -4.25
N ALA A 435 -36.92 -8.11 -4.39
CA ALA A 435 -37.15 -6.87 -3.68
C ALA A 435 -37.87 -5.87 -4.57
N LEU A 436 -39.11 -5.54 -4.24
CA LEU A 436 -39.89 -4.54 -4.97
C LEU A 436 -40.09 -3.26 -4.14
N LYS A 437 -40.05 -2.10 -4.80
CA LYS A 437 -40.30 -0.78 -4.22
C LYS A 437 -41.71 -0.31 -4.60
N SER A 438 -42.52 0.11 -3.63
CA SER A 438 -43.89 0.59 -3.89
C SER A 438 -43.93 1.69 -4.96
N GLY A 439 -44.80 1.51 -5.96
CA GLY A 439 -44.99 2.42 -7.07
C GLY A 439 -43.96 2.33 -8.21
N MET A 440 -42.90 1.52 -8.05
CA MET A 440 -41.91 1.28 -9.10
C MET A 440 -42.43 0.29 -10.13
N THR A 441 -42.11 0.56 -11.40
CA THR A 441 -42.35 -0.36 -12.51
C THR A 441 -41.13 -1.24 -12.71
N TYR A 442 -41.39 -2.48 -13.11
CA TYR A 442 -40.38 -3.48 -13.45
C TYR A 442 -40.67 -3.97 -14.86
N HIS A 443 -39.65 -3.94 -15.70
CA HIS A 443 -39.70 -4.32 -17.11
C HIS A 443 -39.26 -5.76 -17.23
N GLY A 444 -40.17 -6.63 -17.68
CA GLY A 444 -39.88 -8.05 -17.84
C GLY A 444 -40.04 -8.51 -19.27
N SER A 445 -39.38 -9.61 -19.59
CA SER A 445 -39.59 -10.32 -20.84
C SER A 445 -39.38 -11.81 -20.69
N PHE A 446 -39.92 -12.59 -21.63
CA PHE A 446 -39.55 -13.99 -21.82
C PHE A 446 -39.70 -14.37 -23.30
N TYR A 447 -38.93 -15.34 -23.75
CA TYR A 447 -39.20 -16.03 -25.00
C TYR A 447 -40.15 -17.20 -24.74
N ALA A 448 -41.15 -17.38 -25.61
CA ALA A 448 -42.04 -18.53 -25.51
C ALA A 448 -42.57 -19.02 -26.86
N LYS A 449 -42.87 -20.31 -26.94
CA LYS A 449 -43.60 -20.95 -28.05
C LYS A 449 -44.62 -21.99 -27.56
N THR A 450 -45.61 -22.28 -28.37
CA THR A 450 -46.61 -23.34 -28.12
C THR A 450 -47.34 -23.79 -29.38
N ASP A 451 -47.57 -25.10 -29.50
CA ASP A 451 -48.39 -25.70 -30.57
C ASP A 451 -49.87 -25.86 -30.20
N ASP A 452 -50.19 -25.98 -28.91
CA ASP A 452 -51.50 -26.46 -28.45
C ASP A 452 -52.06 -25.71 -27.24
N PHE A 453 -51.34 -24.74 -26.68
CA PHE A 453 -51.84 -23.90 -25.60
C PHE A 453 -52.76 -22.79 -26.11
N THR A 454 -53.83 -22.55 -25.38
CA THR A 454 -54.67 -21.36 -25.55
C THR A 454 -55.09 -20.85 -24.18
N GLY A 455 -54.70 -19.62 -23.84
CA GLY A 455 -54.98 -19.00 -22.56
C GLY A 455 -54.14 -17.74 -22.34
N THR A 456 -54.12 -17.30 -21.09
CA THR A 456 -53.33 -16.19 -20.56
C THR A 456 -52.19 -16.75 -19.73
N VAL A 457 -50.98 -16.28 -19.98
CA VAL A 457 -49.82 -16.43 -19.09
C VAL A 457 -49.80 -15.21 -18.18
N THR A 458 -49.75 -15.39 -16.87
CA THR A 458 -49.65 -14.30 -15.89
C THR A 458 -48.31 -14.40 -15.18
N VAL A 459 -47.52 -13.34 -15.25
CA VAL A 459 -46.31 -13.16 -14.45
C VAL A 459 -46.66 -12.30 -13.25
N SER A 460 -46.24 -12.68 -12.06
CA SER A 460 -46.49 -11.93 -10.83
C SER A 460 -45.37 -12.07 -9.80
N ALA A 461 -45.24 -11.08 -8.93
CA ALA A 461 -44.42 -11.18 -7.73
C ALA A 461 -45.30 -11.55 -6.55
N VAL A 462 -45.04 -12.68 -5.91
CA VAL A 462 -45.91 -13.24 -4.86
C VAL A 462 -45.11 -13.55 -3.60
N LYS A 463 -45.63 -13.11 -2.45
CA LYS A 463 -45.11 -13.50 -1.13
C LYS A 463 -46.24 -13.90 -0.21
N ASP A 464 -46.11 -15.07 0.44
CA ASP A 464 -47.11 -15.60 1.37
C ASP A 464 -48.54 -15.64 0.79
N GLY A 465 -48.66 -15.90 -0.51
CA GLY A 465 -49.92 -15.92 -1.25
C GLY A 465 -50.52 -14.55 -1.57
N THR A 466 -49.82 -13.46 -1.24
CA THR A 466 -50.18 -12.08 -1.61
C THR A 466 -49.43 -11.68 -2.87
N GLU A 467 -50.15 -11.21 -3.87
CA GLU A 467 -49.60 -10.66 -5.11
C GLU A 467 -49.26 -9.18 -4.92
N TYR A 468 -48.03 -8.78 -5.29
CA TYR A 468 -47.55 -7.40 -5.15
C TYR A 468 -47.46 -6.67 -6.49
N ALA A 469 -47.21 -7.38 -7.58
CA ALA A 469 -47.18 -6.88 -8.95
C ALA A 469 -47.61 -8.01 -9.89
N SER A 470 -48.26 -7.70 -11.01
CA SER A 470 -48.60 -8.69 -12.04
C SER A 470 -48.78 -8.10 -13.43
N ALA A 471 -48.59 -8.94 -14.44
CA ALA A 471 -48.85 -8.67 -15.85
C ALA A 471 -49.42 -9.90 -16.55
N GLY A 472 -50.37 -9.69 -17.47
CA GLY A 472 -51.03 -10.76 -18.24
C GLY A 472 -50.65 -10.72 -19.71
N ILE A 473 -50.18 -11.84 -20.25
CA ILE A 473 -49.71 -12.03 -21.62
C ILE A 473 -50.63 -13.03 -22.31
N THR A 474 -51.05 -12.72 -23.54
CA THR A 474 -51.92 -13.59 -24.35
C THR A 474 -51.37 -13.74 -25.76
N GLY A 475 -51.80 -14.77 -26.48
CA GLY A 475 -51.47 -14.93 -27.89
C GLY A 475 -50.07 -15.51 -28.14
N ILE A 476 -49.62 -16.42 -27.27
CA ILE A 476 -48.38 -17.18 -27.50
C ILE A 476 -48.50 -17.95 -28.82
N THR A 477 -47.48 -17.86 -29.67
CA THR A 477 -47.45 -18.44 -31.02
C THR A 477 -46.64 -19.74 -31.06
N GLY A 478 -46.67 -20.45 -32.21
CA GLY A 478 -45.89 -21.68 -32.42
C GLY A 478 -44.41 -21.48 -32.71
N GLU A 479 -43.93 -20.24 -32.82
CA GLU A 479 -42.53 -19.91 -33.05
C GLU A 479 -41.98 -19.19 -31.81
N TRP A 480 -40.70 -19.40 -31.52
CA TRP A 480 -40.01 -18.65 -30.45
C TRP A 480 -40.18 -17.15 -30.69
N THR A 481 -40.84 -16.49 -29.74
CA THR A 481 -41.17 -15.05 -29.82
C THR A 481 -40.89 -14.42 -28.47
N LYS A 482 -40.27 -13.24 -28.45
CA LYS A 482 -40.11 -12.43 -27.25
C LYS A 482 -41.42 -11.76 -26.87
N TYR A 483 -41.85 -11.90 -25.63
CA TYR A 483 -43.00 -11.20 -25.05
C TYR A 483 -42.49 -10.28 -23.94
N GLU A 484 -42.82 -9.00 -24.06
CA GLU A 484 -42.44 -7.97 -23.09
C GLU A 484 -43.66 -7.58 -22.25
N PHE A 485 -43.42 -7.25 -20.98
CA PHE A 485 -44.45 -6.86 -20.04
C PHE A 485 -43.92 -5.90 -18.98
N ASP A 486 -44.80 -5.07 -18.45
CA ASP A 486 -44.52 -4.22 -17.31
C ASP A 486 -45.37 -4.66 -16.12
N MET A 487 -44.77 -4.74 -14.94
CA MET A 487 -45.50 -4.91 -13.69
C MET A 487 -45.14 -3.81 -12.70
N THR A 488 -46.14 -3.20 -12.08
CA THR A 488 -45.93 -2.11 -11.11
C THR A 488 -46.22 -2.61 -9.71
N ALA A 489 -45.26 -2.45 -8.80
CA ALA A 489 -45.37 -2.89 -7.42
C ALA A 489 -46.38 -2.04 -6.65
N SER A 490 -47.39 -2.69 -6.08
CA SER A 490 -48.41 -2.03 -5.26
C SER A 490 -47.88 -1.59 -3.89
N GLU A 491 -46.98 -2.37 -3.30
CA GLU A 491 -46.35 -2.13 -2.01
C GLU A 491 -44.87 -2.54 -2.06
N THR A 492 -44.08 -2.05 -1.10
CA THR A 492 -42.70 -2.50 -0.94
C THR A 492 -42.70 -3.89 -0.33
N VAL A 493 -41.99 -4.83 -0.94
CA VAL A 493 -41.85 -6.22 -0.47
C VAL A 493 -40.42 -6.71 -0.68
N ARG A 494 -39.96 -7.59 0.20
CA ARG A 494 -38.65 -8.27 0.11
C ARG A 494 -38.87 -9.77 0.20
N GLY A 495 -38.13 -10.57 -0.56
CA GLY A 495 -38.26 -12.04 -0.54
C GLY A 495 -39.58 -12.52 -1.15
N ALA A 496 -40.01 -11.91 -2.26
CA ALA A 496 -41.14 -12.41 -3.05
C ALA A 496 -40.63 -13.35 -4.16
N ASP A 497 -41.37 -14.39 -4.49
CA ASP A 497 -41.05 -15.23 -5.64
C ASP A 497 -41.55 -14.56 -6.93
N LEU A 498 -40.79 -14.69 -8.02
CA LEU A 498 -41.35 -14.48 -9.36
C LEU A 498 -42.21 -15.70 -9.68
N VAL A 499 -43.48 -15.52 -10.02
CA VAL A 499 -44.44 -16.60 -10.30
C VAL A 499 -44.99 -16.44 -11.72
N ILE A 500 -44.95 -17.51 -12.50
CA ILE A 500 -45.55 -17.57 -13.84
C ILE A 500 -46.62 -18.65 -13.85
N THR A 501 -47.87 -18.26 -14.08
CA THR A 501 -49.04 -19.16 -14.14
C THR A 501 -49.69 -19.13 -15.52
N ALA A 502 -50.37 -20.22 -15.89
CA ALA A 502 -51.09 -20.32 -17.16
C ALA A 502 -52.53 -20.82 -16.94
N ASP A 503 -53.53 -20.09 -17.46
CA ASP A 503 -54.95 -20.38 -17.20
C ASP A 503 -55.62 -21.36 -18.19
N GLY A 504 -54.87 -21.83 -19.18
CA GLY A 504 -55.33 -22.71 -20.26
C GLY A 504 -54.93 -24.18 -20.12
N THR A 505 -55.04 -24.92 -21.24
CA THR A 505 -54.60 -26.31 -21.40
C THR A 505 -53.66 -26.40 -22.59
N GLY A 506 -52.64 -27.25 -22.53
CA GLY A 506 -51.59 -27.38 -23.56
C GLY A 506 -50.20 -27.17 -22.95
N THR A 507 -49.14 -27.34 -23.73
CA THR A 507 -47.75 -27.16 -23.27
C THR A 507 -47.20 -25.84 -23.80
N ILE A 508 -46.44 -25.12 -22.96
CA ILE A 508 -45.76 -23.88 -23.34
C ILE A 508 -44.28 -24.06 -23.02
N ASP A 509 -43.43 -23.74 -23.99
CA ASP A 509 -41.99 -23.70 -23.82
C ASP A 509 -41.57 -22.26 -23.51
N PHE A 510 -40.70 -22.08 -22.51
CA PHE A 510 -40.19 -20.79 -22.04
C PHE A 510 -38.67 -20.78 -22.02
N ASP A 511 -38.09 -19.63 -22.37
CA ASP A 511 -36.65 -19.38 -22.31
C ASP A 511 -36.38 -17.89 -22.03
N MET A 512 -35.17 -17.53 -21.59
CA MET A 512 -34.69 -16.16 -21.37
C MET A 512 -35.68 -15.27 -20.59
N ILE A 513 -36.05 -15.72 -19.39
CA ILE A 513 -36.99 -15.00 -18.51
C ILE A 513 -36.25 -13.91 -17.73
N SER A 514 -36.57 -12.65 -17.98
CA SER A 514 -35.85 -11.51 -17.41
C SER A 514 -36.79 -10.54 -16.70
N LEU A 515 -36.27 -9.87 -15.66
CA LEU A 515 -36.94 -8.79 -14.97
C LEU A 515 -35.93 -7.74 -14.49
N LEU A 516 -36.09 -6.50 -14.94
CA LEU A 516 -35.25 -5.36 -14.59
C LEU A 516 -36.07 -4.25 -13.91
N PRO A 517 -35.53 -3.56 -12.90
CA PRO A 517 -36.20 -2.39 -12.31
C PRO A 517 -36.11 -1.16 -13.24
N ASP A 518 -37.16 -0.34 -13.30
CA ASP A 518 -37.20 0.92 -14.08
C ASP A 518 -36.13 1.93 -13.63
N ASP A 519 -35.62 1.80 -12.40
CA ASP A 519 -34.55 2.67 -11.90
C ASP A 519 -33.13 2.19 -12.22
N ALA A 520 -32.93 1.10 -12.97
CA ALA A 520 -31.61 0.65 -13.41
C ALA A 520 -30.90 1.75 -14.21
N VAL A 521 -29.62 2.01 -13.90
CA VAL A 521 -28.79 2.96 -14.64
C VAL A 521 -28.50 2.37 -16.01
N ASP A 522 -28.78 3.14 -17.06
CA ASP A 522 -28.70 2.74 -18.47
C ASP A 522 -29.48 1.46 -18.82
N GLY A 523 -30.45 1.08 -17.98
CA GLY A 523 -31.19 -0.17 -18.11
C GLY A 523 -30.38 -1.43 -17.81
N ILE A 524 -29.16 -1.29 -17.28
CA ILE A 524 -28.20 -2.39 -17.09
C ILE A 524 -27.76 -2.51 -15.63
N PHE A 525 -27.36 -1.39 -15.01
CA PHE A 525 -26.68 -1.42 -13.72
C PHE A 525 -27.62 -1.15 -12.56
N ARG A 526 -27.46 -1.92 -11.50
CA ARG A 526 -28.15 -1.72 -10.24
C ARG A 526 -27.73 -0.36 -9.65
N ARG A 527 -28.72 0.53 -9.51
CA ARG A 527 -28.49 1.97 -9.23
C ARG A 527 -27.61 2.26 -8.03
N ASP A 528 -27.88 1.65 -6.87
CA ASP A 528 -27.17 1.97 -5.63
C ASP A 528 -25.68 1.56 -5.67
N LEU A 529 -25.35 0.52 -6.42
CA LEU A 529 -23.96 0.10 -6.64
C LEU A 529 -23.28 1.03 -7.66
N ALA A 530 -23.92 1.28 -8.81
CA ALA A 530 -23.38 2.17 -9.86
C ALA A 530 -23.12 3.60 -9.33
N GLU A 531 -24.05 4.16 -8.55
CA GLU A 531 -23.89 5.49 -7.94
C GLU A 531 -22.74 5.53 -6.92
N LYS A 532 -22.48 4.43 -6.19
CA LYS A 532 -21.30 4.34 -5.29
C LYS A 532 -19.99 4.32 -6.05
N LEU A 533 -19.93 3.60 -7.19
CA LEU A 533 -18.76 3.60 -8.06
C LEU A 533 -18.50 5.00 -8.61
N LYS A 534 -19.54 5.66 -9.15
CA LYS A 534 -19.41 7.03 -9.68
C LYS A 534 -18.97 8.03 -8.62
N ALA A 535 -19.41 7.87 -7.37
CA ALA A 535 -19.03 8.75 -6.28
C ALA A 535 -17.53 8.67 -5.92
N ILE A 536 -16.81 7.59 -6.26
CA ILE A 536 -15.35 7.49 -6.06
C ILE A 536 -14.60 8.45 -6.99
N ASN A 537 -15.19 8.82 -8.14
CA ASN A 537 -14.54 9.55 -9.22
C ASN A 537 -13.28 8.80 -9.73
N PRO A 538 -13.42 7.55 -10.21
CA PRO A 538 -12.29 6.75 -10.63
C PRO A 538 -11.73 7.23 -11.97
N GLY A 539 -10.41 7.17 -12.15
CA GLY A 539 -9.73 7.45 -13.41
C GLY A 539 -9.74 6.29 -14.40
N PHE A 540 -9.92 5.05 -13.92
CA PHE A 540 -10.05 3.86 -14.78
C PHE A 540 -10.87 2.73 -14.15
N LEU A 541 -11.26 1.75 -14.96
CA LEU A 541 -11.84 0.46 -14.54
C LEU A 541 -11.09 -0.71 -15.21
N ARG A 542 -10.46 -1.59 -14.41
CA ARG A 542 -9.87 -2.87 -14.81
C ARG A 542 -10.93 -3.98 -14.78
N PHE A 543 -11.16 -4.66 -15.90
CA PHE A 543 -12.18 -5.70 -16.05
C PHE A 543 -11.84 -6.68 -17.19
N PRO A 544 -12.46 -7.87 -17.27
CA PRO A 544 -13.28 -8.50 -16.25
C PRO A 544 -12.42 -9.13 -15.14
N GLY A 545 -11.15 -8.70 -15.05
CA GLY A 545 -9.95 -9.40 -14.55
C GLY A 545 -10.00 -10.12 -13.21
N GLY A 546 -8.81 -10.26 -12.61
CA GLY A 546 -8.55 -11.27 -11.60
C GLY A 546 -8.58 -12.67 -12.20
N CYS A 547 -8.73 -13.65 -11.32
CA CYS A 547 -8.74 -15.07 -11.65
C CYS A 547 -9.83 -15.51 -12.67
N ILE A 548 -10.89 -14.72 -12.89
CA ILE A 548 -12.00 -15.08 -13.79
C ILE A 548 -11.59 -15.09 -15.26
N ILE A 549 -10.64 -14.24 -15.69
CA ILE A 549 -10.17 -14.20 -17.09
C ILE A 549 -9.45 -15.50 -17.48
N GLU A 550 -8.79 -16.13 -16.51
CA GLU A 550 -8.09 -17.39 -16.68
C GLU A 550 -9.01 -18.61 -16.54
N GLY A 551 -10.09 -18.50 -15.76
CA GLY A 551 -11.00 -19.61 -15.46
C GLY A 551 -10.36 -20.71 -14.61
N TYR A 552 -11.10 -21.80 -14.39
CA TYR A 552 -10.58 -23.02 -13.76
C TYR A 552 -9.68 -23.84 -14.71
N ASP A 553 -10.15 -24.01 -15.94
CA ASP A 553 -9.49 -24.66 -17.06
C ASP A 553 -9.67 -23.81 -18.33
N LEU A 554 -9.11 -24.24 -19.46
CA LEU A 554 -9.22 -23.48 -20.69
C LEU A 554 -10.67 -23.41 -21.22
N GLU A 555 -11.54 -24.37 -20.93
CA GLU A 555 -12.94 -24.33 -21.36
C GLU A 555 -13.75 -23.28 -20.57
N ASN A 556 -13.50 -23.19 -19.26
CA ASN A 556 -14.16 -22.28 -18.32
C ASN A 556 -13.58 -20.85 -18.34
N ARG A 557 -12.47 -20.58 -19.02
CA ARG A 557 -11.90 -19.23 -19.13
C ARG A 557 -12.92 -18.21 -19.67
N TYR A 558 -12.78 -16.94 -19.29
CA TYR A 558 -13.63 -15.89 -19.83
C TYR A 558 -13.28 -15.61 -21.30
N GLN A 559 -14.28 -15.67 -22.18
CA GLN A 559 -14.13 -15.45 -23.62
C GLN A 559 -14.99 -14.26 -24.04
N TRP A 560 -14.37 -13.10 -24.30
CA TRP A 560 -15.09 -11.84 -24.49
C TRP A 560 -16.10 -11.89 -25.66
N LYS A 561 -15.79 -12.63 -26.72
CA LYS A 561 -16.67 -12.81 -27.90
C LYS A 561 -18.00 -13.49 -27.54
N ASN A 562 -18.02 -14.31 -26.49
CA ASN A 562 -19.26 -14.92 -25.98
C ASN A 562 -20.11 -13.94 -25.17
N SER A 563 -19.58 -12.76 -24.83
CA SER A 563 -20.23 -11.75 -23.99
C SER A 563 -20.80 -10.55 -24.77
N VAL A 564 -20.70 -10.55 -26.10
CA VAL A 564 -21.21 -9.49 -26.99
C VAL A 564 -22.27 -10.04 -27.94
N GLY A 565 -23.01 -9.15 -28.59
CA GLY A 565 -24.19 -9.51 -29.40
C GLY A 565 -25.49 -9.61 -28.57
N PRO A 566 -26.57 -10.14 -29.18
CA PRO A 566 -27.86 -10.32 -28.52
C PRO A 566 -27.71 -11.13 -27.23
N VAL A 567 -28.28 -10.63 -26.14
CA VAL A 567 -28.10 -11.21 -24.79
C VAL A 567 -28.60 -12.66 -24.73
N GLU A 568 -29.67 -12.98 -25.44
CA GLU A 568 -30.22 -14.34 -25.54
C GLU A 568 -29.31 -15.35 -26.26
N GLU A 569 -28.32 -14.88 -27.03
CA GLU A 569 -27.37 -15.72 -27.77
C GLU A 569 -26.00 -15.82 -27.07
N ARG A 570 -25.80 -15.15 -25.93
CA ARG A 570 -24.53 -15.20 -25.18
C ARG A 570 -24.37 -16.55 -24.49
N VAL A 571 -23.20 -17.15 -24.59
CA VAL A 571 -22.93 -18.50 -24.04
C VAL A 571 -22.71 -18.38 -22.53
N GLU A 572 -23.67 -18.83 -21.71
CA GLU A 572 -23.52 -18.83 -20.26
C GLU A 572 -22.34 -19.70 -19.81
N ASN A 573 -21.66 -19.26 -18.75
CA ASN A 573 -20.54 -19.99 -18.14
C ASN A 573 -20.83 -20.24 -16.65
N TRP A 574 -20.20 -21.24 -16.06
CA TRP A 574 -20.22 -21.38 -14.60
C TRP A 574 -19.10 -20.51 -14.00
N ASN A 575 -19.34 -19.90 -12.85
CA ASN A 575 -18.35 -19.01 -12.26
C ASN A 575 -17.31 -19.83 -11.48
N ARG A 576 -16.01 -19.66 -11.77
CA ARG A 576 -14.96 -20.41 -11.06
C ARG A 576 -14.96 -20.19 -9.54
N TRP A 577 -15.47 -19.05 -9.07
CA TRP A 577 -15.56 -18.73 -7.65
C TRP A 577 -16.59 -19.60 -6.91
N ASP A 578 -17.45 -20.33 -7.63
CA ASP A 578 -18.34 -21.35 -7.07
C ASP A 578 -17.60 -22.40 -6.21
N LEU A 579 -16.33 -22.67 -6.52
CA LEU A 579 -15.48 -23.65 -5.82
C LEU A 579 -15.00 -23.21 -4.42
N HIS A 580 -15.27 -21.98 -4.01
CA HIS A 580 -14.65 -21.35 -2.83
C HIS A 580 -15.60 -21.16 -1.64
N THR A 581 -16.87 -21.56 -1.75
CA THR A 581 -17.86 -21.45 -0.66
C THR A 581 -18.48 -22.80 -0.28
N ASP A 582 -18.47 -23.13 1.02
CA ASP A 582 -19.21 -24.26 1.56
C ASP A 582 -20.71 -23.90 1.65
N GLY A 583 -21.53 -24.44 0.74
CA GLY A 583 -23.00 -24.39 0.85
C GLY A 583 -23.73 -23.49 -0.16
N TYR A 584 -23.00 -22.85 -1.08
CA TYR A 584 -23.56 -22.17 -2.25
C TYR A 584 -22.74 -22.59 -3.46
N ASN A 585 -23.33 -23.48 -4.29
CA ASN A 585 -22.65 -24.19 -5.37
C ASN A 585 -23.31 -23.94 -6.73
N HIS A 586 -23.97 -22.81 -6.97
CA HIS A 586 -24.64 -22.53 -8.26
C HIS A 586 -24.35 -21.13 -8.78
N TYR A 587 -23.14 -20.63 -8.48
CA TYR A 587 -22.70 -19.34 -8.97
C TYR A 587 -22.33 -19.47 -10.47
N ASN A 588 -23.12 -18.81 -11.33
CA ASN A 588 -22.97 -18.84 -12.79
C ASN A 588 -22.82 -17.42 -13.32
N GLN A 589 -22.27 -17.32 -14.54
CA GLN A 589 -22.05 -16.10 -15.29
C GLN A 589 -22.97 -16.11 -16.51
N THR A 590 -24.03 -15.30 -16.47
CA THR A 590 -24.98 -15.19 -17.58
C THR A 590 -24.38 -14.45 -18.77
N LEU A 591 -23.24 -13.77 -18.55
CA LEU A 591 -22.63 -12.80 -19.47
C LEU A 591 -23.61 -11.70 -19.91
N GLY A 592 -24.67 -11.45 -19.14
CA GLY A 592 -25.55 -10.29 -19.33
C GLY A 592 -24.82 -8.97 -19.07
N LEU A 593 -23.87 -8.99 -18.13
CA LEU A 593 -22.83 -7.97 -17.98
C LEU A 593 -21.56 -8.45 -18.69
N GLY A 594 -21.42 -8.10 -19.97
CA GLY A 594 -20.29 -8.44 -20.82
C GLY A 594 -19.37 -7.25 -21.12
N PHE A 595 -18.42 -7.42 -22.05
CA PHE A 595 -17.47 -6.36 -22.39
C PHE A 595 -18.14 -5.06 -22.89
N TYR A 596 -19.20 -5.19 -23.68
CA TYR A 596 -19.96 -4.02 -24.14
C TYR A 596 -20.55 -3.23 -22.96
N GLU A 597 -21.16 -3.92 -22.00
CA GLU A 597 -21.72 -3.28 -20.83
C GLU A 597 -20.62 -2.70 -19.90
N PHE A 598 -19.45 -3.33 -19.78
CA PHE A 598 -18.32 -2.72 -19.06
C PHE A 598 -17.82 -1.43 -19.72
N PHE A 599 -17.80 -1.33 -21.05
CA PHE A 599 -17.48 -0.07 -21.72
C PHE A 599 -18.53 1.02 -21.46
N LEU A 600 -19.82 0.68 -21.49
CA LEU A 600 -20.89 1.60 -21.09
C LEU A 600 -20.75 2.04 -19.62
N LEU A 601 -20.32 1.13 -18.74
CA LEU A 601 -20.03 1.47 -17.35
C LEU A 601 -18.88 2.49 -17.28
N CYS A 602 -17.82 2.33 -18.05
CA CYS A 602 -16.71 3.30 -18.10
C CYS A 602 -17.19 4.68 -18.57
N GLU A 603 -18.06 4.74 -19.60
CA GLU A 603 -18.67 6.01 -20.04
C GLU A 603 -19.56 6.64 -18.95
N TYR A 604 -20.35 5.83 -18.24
CA TYR A 604 -21.15 6.30 -17.10
C TYR A 604 -20.27 6.83 -15.97
N LEU A 605 -19.15 6.16 -15.68
CA LEU A 605 -18.19 6.54 -14.65
C LEU A 605 -17.29 7.70 -15.07
N GLU A 606 -17.24 8.03 -16.37
CA GLU A 606 -16.34 9.02 -16.96
C GLU A 606 -14.86 8.65 -16.76
N CYS A 607 -14.53 7.37 -16.93
CA CYS A 607 -13.20 6.82 -16.68
C CYS A 607 -12.65 6.01 -17.87
N GLU A 608 -11.34 5.76 -17.87
CA GLU A 608 -10.68 4.92 -18.89
C GLU A 608 -10.98 3.42 -18.69
N ALA A 609 -11.16 2.70 -19.78
CA ALA A 609 -11.34 1.24 -19.75
C ALA A 609 -9.99 0.52 -19.81
N VAL A 610 -9.79 -0.46 -18.94
CA VAL A 610 -8.64 -1.37 -18.92
C VAL A 610 -9.14 -2.82 -19.06
N PRO A 611 -9.51 -3.23 -20.29
CA PRO A 611 -9.88 -4.62 -20.56
C PRO A 611 -8.68 -5.55 -20.39
N VAL A 612 -8.89 -6.72 -19.78
CA VAL A 612 -7.88 -7.77 -19.59
C VAL A 612 -8.24 -8.98 -20.46
N VAL A 613 -7.25 -9.53 -21.15
CA VAL A 613 -7.39 -10.71 -22.01
C VAL A 613 -6.56 -11.89 -21.51
N ASN A 614 -7.03 -13.10 -21.80
CA ASN A 614 -6.34 -14.34 -21.44
C ASN A 614 -5.10 -14.57 -22.31
N ALA A 615 -3.96 -14.91 -21.70
CA ALA A 615 -2.68 -15.12 -22.40
C ALA A 615 -2.49 -16.56 -22.95
N GLY A 616 -3.56 -17.31 -23.18
CA GLY A 616 -3.49 -18.71 -23.63
C GLY A 616 -3.27 -19.72 -22.50
N MET A 617 -3.79 -19.42 -21.31
CA MET A 617 -3.61 -20.25 -20.12
C MET A 617 -4.77 -20.20 -19.13
N ALA A 618 -4.96 -21.31 -18.40
CA ALA A 618 -5.85 -21.39 -17.25
C ALA A 618 -5.13 -20.95 -15.97
N CYS A 619 -5.90 -20.66 -14.92
CA CYS A 619 -5.34 -20.12 -13.69
C CYS A 619 -4.31 -21.07 -13.08
N GLN A 620 -3.13 -20.54 -12.74
CA GLN A 620 -2.02 -21.30 -12.15
C GLN A 620 -2.33 -21.84 -10.75
N PHE A 621 -3.30 -21.25 -10.03
CA PHE A 621 -3.81 -21.81 -8.77
C PHE A 621 -4.74 -23.01 -8.98
N GLN A 622 -5.15 -23.28 -10.23
CA GLN A 622 -6.10 -24.33 -10.60
C GLN A 622 -5.41 -25.41 -11.44
N THR A 623 -5.79 -25.54 -12.72
CA THR A 623 -5.27 -26.59 -13.61
C THR A 623 -3.92 -26.24 -14.24
N ASN A 624 -3.57 -24.94 -14.33
CA ASN A 624 -2.37 -24.44 -15.03
C ASN A 624 -2.25 -24.95 -16.48
N GLU A 625 -3.38 -25.23 -17.14
CA GLU A 625 -3.40 -25.64 -18.55
C GLU A 625 -2.92 -24.52 -19.45
N THR A 626 -2.26 -24.88 -20.55
CA THR A 626 -1.81 -23.91 -21.56
C THR A 626 -2.05 -24.45 -22.96
N VAL A 627 -2.26 -23.54 -23.92
CA VAL A 627 -2.27 -23.90 -25.35
C VAL A 627 -0.85 -23.84 -25.93
N PRO A 628 -0.44 -24.75 -26.84
CA PRO A 628 0.90 -24.72 -27.41
C PRO A 628 1.18 -23.43 -28.19
N LEU A 629 2.35 -22.79 -27.95
CA LEU A 629 2.74 -21.51 -28.56
C LEU A 629 2.74 -21.50 -30.11
N ASP A 630 3.07 -22.62 -30.75
CA ASP A 630 3.15 -22.74 -32.21
C ASP A 630 1.83 -23.20 -32.86
N SER A 631 0.73 -23.23 -32.11
CA SER A 631 -0.57 -23.68 -32.58
C SER A 631 -1.44 -22.55 -33.13
N ASP A 632 -2.32 -22.89 -34.09
CA ASP A 632 -3.38 -22.01 -34.55
C ASP A 632 -4.32 -21.60 -33.40
N GLU A 633 -4.43 -22.44 -32.36
CA GLU A 633 -5.23 -22.16 -31.18
C GLU A 633 -4.64 -21.02 -30.34
N PHE A 634 -3.33 -21.00 -30.09
CA PHE A 634 -2.68 -19.86 -29.41
C PHE A 634 -2.83 -18.57 -30.21
N ARG A 635 -2.70 -18.64 -31.53
CA ARG A 635 -2.91 -17.47 -32.40
C ARG A 635 -4.30 -16.86 -32.24
N GLN A 636 -5.33 -17.68 -32.00
CA GLN A 636 -6.67 -17.18 -31.75
C GLN A 636 -6.76 -16.28 -30.51
N TYR A 637 -5.98 -16.50 -29.46
CA TYR A 637 -5.99 -15.63 -28.28
C TYR A 637 -5.40 -14.25 -28.59
N ILE A 638 -4.37 -14.19 -29.43
CA ILE A 638 -3.80 -12.93 -29.92
C ILE A 638 -4.79 -12.21 -30.83
N ASP A 639 -5.41 -12.94 -31.76
CA ASP A 639 -6.43 -12.38 -32.65
C ASP A 639 -7.64 -11.87 -31.86
N ASP A 640 -8.05 -12.57 -30.79
CA ASP A 640 -9.11 -12.12 -29.89
C ASP A 640 -8.77 -10.78 -29.20
N ALA A 641 -7.51 -10.52 -28.86
CA ALA A 641 -7.08 -9.23 -28.30
C ALA A 641 -7.12 -8.10 -29.34
N ILE A 642 -6.65 -8.36 -30.56
CA ILE A 642 -6.69 -7.41 -31.69
C ILE A 642 -8.15 -7.10 -32.06
N ASP A 643 -8.99 -8.13 -32.12
CA ASP A 643 -10.42 -8.03 -32.39
C ASP A 643 -11.15 -7.23 -31.31
N LEU A 644 -10.74 -7.35 -30.05
CA LEU A 644 -11.31 -6.55 -28.96
C LEU A 644 -10.94 -5.06 -29.10
N ILE A 645 -9.69 -4.76 -29.49
CA ILE A 645 -9.28 -3.38 -29.79
C ILE A 645 -10.08 -2.86 -31.00
N GLU A 646 -10.30 -3.68 -32.04
CA GLU A 646 -11.16 -3.29 -33.17
C GLU A 646 -12.62 -3.10 -32.74
N PHE A 647 -13.15 -3.95 -31.86
CA PHE A 647 -14.49 -3.78 -31.29
C PHE A 647 -14.62 -2.42 -30.59
N ALA A 648 -13.62 -2.03 -29.81
CA ALA A 648 -13.65 -0.79 -29.05
C ALA A 648 -13.35 0.45 -29.91
N ASN A 649 -12.37 0.39 -30.80
CA ASN A 649 -11.78 1.56 -31.47
C ASN A 649 -12.10 1.62 -32.98
N GLY A 650 -12.47 0.49 -33.58
CA GLY A 650 -12.70 0.36 -35.02
C GLY A 650 -13.91 1.14 -35.53
N GLY A 651 -13.87 1.49 -36.82
CA GLY A 651 -14.98 2.13 -37.52
C GLY A 651 -16.15 1.18 -37.75
N THR A 652 -17.34 1.71 -38.03
CA THR A 652 -18.55 0.90 -38.29
C THR A 652 -18.46 0.06 -39.58
N ASP A 653 -17.40 0.19 -40.36
CA ASP A 653 -17.11 -0.56 -41.58
C ASP A 653 -16.12 -1.72 -41.38
N THR A 654 -15.60 -1.90 -40.15
CA THR A 654 -14.84 -3.10 -39.74
C THR A 654 -15.78 -4.16 -39.17
N GLU A 655 -15.28 -5.39 -38.97
CA GLU A 655 -16.13 -6.50 -38.50
C GLU A 655 -16.65 -6.24 -37.08
N TRP A 656 -15.73 -5.94 -36.16
CA TRP A 656 -16.08 -5.78 -34.76
C TRP A 656 -16.64 -4.39 -34.45
N GLY A 657 -16.21 -3.36 -35.18
CA GLY A 657 -16.81 -2.02 -35.09
C GLY A 657 -18.25 -1.99 -35.64
N ALA A 658 -18.58 -2.82 -36.63
CA ALA A 658 -19.96 -3.00 -37.08
C ALA A 658 -20.82 -3.70 -36.01
N LEU A 659 -20.31 -4.74 -35.35
CA LEU A 659 -21.03 -5.39 -34.25
C LEU A 659 -21.31 -4.40 -33.10
N ARG A 660 -20.32 -3.61 -32.67
CA ARG A 660 -20.52 -2.55 -31.67
C ARG A 660 -21.64 -1.58 -32.08
N ALA A 661 -21.65 -1.16 -33.35
CA ALA A 661 -22.69 -0.29 -33.89
C ALA A 661 -24.07 -0.94 -33.90
N GLU A 662 -24.16 -2.23 -34.22
CA GLU A 662 -25.41 -3.01 -34.18
C GLU A 662 -25.95 -3.18 -32.75
N MET A 663 -25.06 -3.28 -31.76
CA MET A 663 -25.39 -3.31 -30.33
C MET A 663 -25.87 -1.95 -29.79
N GLY A 664 -25.81 -0.89 -30.60
CA GLY A 664 -26.37 0.42 -30.30
C GLY A 664 -25.35 1.54 -30.10
N HIS A 665 -24.05 1.26 -30.24
CA HIS A 665 -22.98 2.25 -30.04
C HIS A 665 -22.08 2.38 -31.29
N PRO A 666 -22.45 3.23 -32.26
CA PRO A 666 -21.67 3.39 -33.48
C PRO A 666 -20.34 4.11 -33.27
N GLU A 667 -20.23 4.96 -32.25
CA GLU A 667 -19.00 5.70 -31.97
C GLU A 667 -17.96 4.78 -31.30
N PRO A 668 -16.66 4.98 -31.49
CA PRO A 668 -15.65 4.21 -30.76
C PRO A 668 -15.62 4.57 -29.27
N PHE A 669 -15.32 3.59 -28.42
CA PHE A 669 -15.05 3.80 -26.99
C PHE A 669 -13.67 4.44 -26.75
N ASN A 670 -12.73 4.30 -27.71
CA ASN A 670 -11.37 4.86 -27.66
C ASN A 670 -10.54 4.38 -26.47
N ILE A 671 -10.48 3.06 -26.25
CA ILE A 671 -9.60 2.48 -25.22
C ILE A 671 -8.15 2.83 -25.51
N LYS A 672 -7.39 3.06 -24.44
CA LYS A 672 -5.97 3.42 -24.48
C LYS A 672 -5.04 2.30 -24.03
N MET A 673 -5.58 1.32 -23.33
CA MET A 673 -4.79 0.30 -22.63
C MET A 673 -5.46 -1.06 -22.72
N ILE A 674 -4.67 -2.13 -22.66
CA ILE A 674 -5.13 -3.52 -22.53
C ILE A 674 -4.20 -4.30 -21.60
N GLY A 675 -4.76 -5.11 -20.71
CA GLY A 675 -4.00 -6.04 -19.87
C GLY A 675 -3.85 -7.40 -20.53
N VAL A 676 -2.64 -7.95 -20.56
CA VAL A 676 -2.35 -9.28 -21.11
C VAL A 676 -1.95 -10.23 -19.99
N GLY A 677 -2.84 -11.17 -19.66
CA GLY A 677 -2.68 -12.05 -18.51
C GLY A 677 -3.14 -11.43 -17.19
N ASN A 678 -3.00 -12.20 -16.12
CA ASN A 678 -3.33 -11.84 -14.75
C ASN A 678 -2.49 -12.72 -13.81
N GLU A 679 -1.62 -12.12 -12.98
CA GLU A 679 -0.82 -12.84 -11.98
C GLU A 679 -0.02 -14.02 -12.56
N GLN A 680 0.87 -13.82 -13.53
CA GLN A 680 1.74 -14.91 -13.98
C GLN A 680 3.04 -14.98 -13.17
N TRP A 681 3.29 -16.13 -12.50
CA TRP A 681 4.47 -16.33 -11.64
C TRP A 681 5.31 -17.55 -11.99
N ASN A 682 4.72 -18.62 -12.54
CA ASN A 682 5.44 -19.83 -12.92
C ASN A 682 5.89 -19.78 -14.40
N THR A 683 6.61 -18.70 -14.73
CA THR A 683 6.82 -18.22 -16.10
C THR A 683 7.61 -19.19 -16.98
N ASP A 684 8.56 -19.93 -16.42
CA ASP A 684 9.34 -20.95 -17.15
C ASP A 684 8.48 -22.15 -17.60
N GLU A 685 7.55 -22.62 -16.76
CA GLU A 685 6.75 -23.81 -17.06
C GLU A 685 5.59 -23.50 -18.01
N ASN A 686 4.97 -22.33 -17.86
CA ASN A 686 3.85 -21.90 -18.71
C ASN A 686 4.27 -21.06 -19.91
N GLN A 687 5.56 -20.70 -20.01
CA GLN A 687 6.14 -19.88 -21.07
C GLN A 687 5.48 -18.49 -21.19
N PHE A 688 5.15 -17.87 -20.05
CA PHE A 688 4.43 -16.60 -20.05
C PHE A 688 5.18 -15.47 -20.74
N TYR A 689 6.51 -15.39 -20.58
CA TYR A 689 7.29 -14.33 -21.23
C TYR A 689 7.21 -14.41 -22.75
N GLU A 690 7.37 -15.60 -23.33
CA GLU A 690 7.22 -15.79 -24.77
C GLU A 690 5.80 -15.56 -25.26
N ARG A 691 4.79 -15.82 -24.42
CA ARG A 691 3.39 -15.48 -24.72
C ARG A 691 3.20 -13.98 -24.76
N PHE A 692 3.65 -13.27 -23.72
CA PHE A 692 3.53 -11.82 -23.64
C PHE A 692 4.23 -11.13 -24.81
N GLU A 693 5.47 -11.54 -25.14
CA GLU A 693 6.20 -11.03 -26.31
C GLU A 693 5.40 -11.23 -27.62
N ALA A 694 4.73 -12.37 -27.79
CA ALA A 694 3.91 -12.63 -28.98
C ALA A 694 2.63 -11.77 -29.04
N PHE A 695 2.04 -11.44 -27.88
CA PHE A 695 0.92 -10.49 -27.80
C PHE A 695 1.39 -9.06 -28.07
N GLU A 696 2.49 -8.64 -27.44
CA GLU A 696 3.09 -7.32 -27.60
C GLU A 696 3.42 -7.04 -29.07
N GLU A 697 4.21 -7.92 -29.72
CA GLU A 697 4.60 -7.77 -31.12
C GLU A 697 3.37 -7.65 -32.04
N ALA A 698 2.36 -8.51 -31.83
CA ALA A 698 1.19 -8.55 -32.69
C ALA A 698 0.21 -7.38 -32.45
N ILE A 699 0.07 -6.91 -31.22
CA ILE A 699 -0.77 -5.75 -30.89
C ILE A 699 -0.11 -4.49 -31.43
N HIS A 700 1.16 -4.23 -31.12
CA HIS A 700 1.85 -3.01 -31.57
C HIS A 700 2.11 -2.99 -33.09
N GLU A 701 2.13 -4.14 -33.78
CA GLU A 701 2.13 -4.17 -35.25
C GLU A 701 0.88 -3.49 -35.84
N VAL A 702 -0.28 -3.58 -35.16
CA VAL A 702 -1.57 -3.05 -35.63
C VAL A 702 -1.93 -1.73 -34.95
N TYR A 703 -1.70 -1.62 -33.65
CA TYR A 703 -2.09 -0.52 -32.78
C TYR A 703 -0.91 -0.05 -31.90
N PRO A 704 0.10 0.60 -32.49
CA PRO A 704 1.32 1.03 -31.78
C PRO A 704 1.06 2.07 -30.67
N GLU A 705 -0.14 2.65 -30.60
CA GLU A 705 -0.53 3.61 -29.57
C GLU A 705 -1.17 3.00 -28.31
N ILE A 706 -1.52 1.71 -28.33
CA ILE A 706 -2.19 1.05 -27.21
C ILE A 706 -1.17 0.65 -26.15
N GLY A 707 -1.34 1.14 -24.93
CA GLY A 707 -0.50 0.74 -23.80
C GLY A 707 -0.81 -0.69 -23.35
N ILE A 708 0.21 -1.56 -23.31
CA ILE A 708 0.05 -2.93 -22.82
C ILE A 708 0.43 -3.00 -21.34
N ILE A 709 -0.48 -3.48 -20.50
CA ILE A 709 -0.23 -3.73 -19.08
C ILE A 709 0.24 -5.18 -18.91
N GLY A 710 1.44 -5.34 -18.36
CA GLY A 710 2.00 -6.64 -17.97
C GLY A 710 1.81 -6.89 -16.47
N THR A 711 2.19 -8.08 -15.98
CA THR A 711 2.02 -8.47 -14.57
C THR A 711 3.33 -8.95 -13.96
N SER A 712 3.52 -8.70 -12.66
CA SER A 712 4.63 -9.22 -11.86
C SER A 712 4.27 -10.44 -11.00
N GLY A 713 3.08 -11.03 -11.19
CA GLY A 713 2.59 -12.14 -10.37
C GLY A 713 1.71 -11.69 -9.18
N PRO A 714 1.38 -12.61 -8.25
CA PRO A 714 0.34 -12.44 -7.23
C PRO A 714 0.88 -11.88 -5.90
N ASP A 715 2.15 -11.50 -5.87
CA ASP A 715 2.83 -11.03 -4.66
C ASP A 715 4.01 -10.10 -5.02
N VAL A 716 4.55 -9.42 -4.00
CA VAL A 716 5.66 -8.45 -4.14
C VAL A 716 6.94 -8.84 -3.37
N THR A 717 7.05 -10.12 -2.98
CA THR A 717 8.12 -10.59 -2.08
C THR A 717 8.87 -11.81 -2.61
N SER A 718 8.34 -12.48 -3.63
CA SER A 718 8.85 -13.73 -4.14
C SER A 718 10.01 -13.55 -5.13
N ALA A 719 10.73 -14.65 -5.35
CA ALA A 719 11.72 -14.71 -6.42
C ALA A 719 11.09 -14.59 -7.81
N ASN A 720 9.82 -15.01 -7.97
CA ASN A 720 9.08 -14.88 -9.22
C ASN A 720 8.79 -13.41 -9.53
N TYR A 721 8.32 -12.66 -8.53
CA TYR A 721 8.15 -11.20 -8.61
C TYR A 721 9.45 -10.50 -9.07
N THR A 722 10.57 -10.82 -8.42
CA THR A 722 11.88 -10.25 -8.77
C THR A 722 12.29 -10.60 -10.21
N SER A 723 12.00 -11.84 -10.64
CA SER A 723 12.34 -12.32 -11.98
C SER A 723 11.51 -11.64 -13.06
N ALA A 724 10.20 -11.45 -12.82
CA ALA A 724 9.31 -10.73 -13.72
C ALA A 724 9.78 -9.29 -13.92
N TRP A 725 10.07 -8.58 -12.83
CA TRP A 725 10.61 -7.21 -12.91
C TRP A 725 11.93 -7.10 -13.65
N ASN A 726 12.85 -8.05 -13.47
CA ASN A 726 14.12 -8.06 -14.20
C ASN A 726 13.88 -8.23 -15.70
N TRP A 727 13.06 -9.20 -16.10
CA TRP A 727 12.71 -9.43 -17.50
C TRP A 727 12.00 -8.20 -18.12
N ILE A 728 11.03 -7.61 -17.42
CA ILE A 728 10.33 -6.40 -17.89
C ILE A 728 11.30 -5.25 -18.12
N ARG A 729 12.18 -4.95 -17.15
CA ARG A 729 13.15 -3.85 -17.27
C ARG A 729 14.17 -4.09 -18.38
N GLU A 730 14.62 -5.34 -18.56
CA GLU A 730 15.52 -5.71 -19.65
C GLU A 730 14.88 -5.43 -21.02
N ASN A 731 13.63 -5.84 -21.24
CA ASN A 731 12.91 -5.58 -22.49
C ASN A 731 12.56 -4.11 -22.67
N THR A 732 12.10 -3.43 -21.61
CA THR A 732 11.73 -2.00 -21.68
C THR A 732 12.94 -1.10 -21.96
N ALA A 733 14.15 -1.54 -21.55
CA ALA A 733 15.38 -0.84 -21.90
C ALA A 733 15.73 -0.95 -23.39
N GLU A 734 15.28 -2.00 -24.09
CA GLU A 734 15.43 -2.18 -25.53
C GLU A 734 14.30 -1.49 -26.32
N ASP A 735 13.07 -1.59 -25.82
CA ASP A 735 11.87 -0.96 -26.36
C ASP A 735 11.06 -0.25 -25.25
N PRO A 736 11.11 1.09 -25.15
CA PRO A 736 10.39 1.86 -24.14
C PRO A 736 8.87 1.67 -24.14
N ASP A 737 8.28 1.20 -25.24
CA ASP A 737 6.84 1.00 -25.38
C ASP A 737 6.42 -0.46 -25.06
N PHE A 738 7.37 -1.36 -24.74
CA PHE A 738 7.13 -2.78 -24.47
C PHE A 738 6.07 -3.04 -23.39
N VAL A 739 6.08 -2.23 -22.32
CA VAL A 739 5.05 -2.26 -21.28
C VAL A 739 4.69 -0.83 -20.87
N TYR A 740 3.40 -0.54 -20.82
CA TYR A 740 2.91 0.75 -20.35
C TYR A 740 3.03 0.87 -18.82
N ALA A 741 2.60 -0.16 -18.09
CA ALA A 741 2.72 -0.27 -16.65
C ALA A 741 2.74 -1.74 -16.21
N VAL A 742 3.40 -2.01 -15.08
CA VAL A 742 3.45 -3.35 -14.47
C VAL A 742 2.42 -3.47 -13.36
N ASP A 743 1.52 -4.43 -13.50
CA ASP A 743 0.47 -4.78 -12.55
C ASP A 743 1.05 -5.58 -11.36
N GLU A 744 1.08 -4.93 -10.19
CA GLU A 744 1.54 -5.49 -8.91
C GLU A 744 0.36 -5.74 -7.96
N HIS A 745 0.36 -6.91 -7.33
CA HIS A 745 -0.70 -7.34 -6.42
C HIS A 745 -0.15 -7.62 -5.02
N TYR A 746 -0.84 -7.13 -3.98
CA TYR A 746 -0.45 -7.37 -2.59
C TYR A 746 -1.60 -7.21 -1.60
N TYR A 747 -1.93 -8.34 -0.96
CA TYR A 747 -2.92 -8.43 0.12
C TYR A 747 -2.21 -8.63 1.45
N MET A 748 -1.94 -7.53 2.16
CA MET A 748 -1.02 -7.53 3.31
C MET A 748 -1.72 -7.19 4.63
N VAL A 749 -1.07 -7.52 5.74
CA VAL A 749 -1.56 -7.12 7.07
C VAL A 749 -1.38 -5.61 7.26
N PRO A 750 -2.21 -4.95 8.11
CA PRO A 750 -2.15 -3.51 8.32
C PRO A 750 -0.75 -2.96 8.61
N ASP A 751 0.03 -3.68 9.43
CA ASP A 751 1.37 -3.24 9.82
C ASP A 751 2.34 -3.20 8.64
N TRP A 752 2.16 -4.06 7.64
CA TRP A 752 2.95 -4.01 6.42
C TRP A 752 2.71 -2.69 5.67
N PHE A 753 1.45 -2.25 5.53
CA PHE A 753 1.14 -0.98 4.88
C PHE A 753 1.77 0.22 5.60
N LEU A 754 1.76 0.21 6.94
CA LEU A 754 2.38 1.27 7.75
C LEU A 754 3.91 1.28 7.62
N GLN A 755 4.53 0.10 7.56
CA GLN A 755 5.99 -0.04 7.43
C GLN A 755 6.50 0.18 6.00
N ASN A 756 5.62 0.19 5.00
CA ASN A 756 5.98 0.27 3.59
C ASN A 756 5.38 1.51 2.91
N THR A 757 5.12 2.59 3.65
CA THR A 757 4.69 3.87 3.04
C THR A 757 5.75 4.50 2.13
N ASP A 758 6.98 3.98 2.14
CA ASP A 758 8.12 4.34 1.29
C ASP A 758 8.47 3.27 0.24
N PHE A 759 7.60 2.27 0.04
CA PHE A 759 7.85 1.10 -0.82
C PHE A 759 8.40 1.46 -2.21
N TYR A 760 7.83 2.50 -2.84
CA TYR A 760 8.19 2.95 -4.18
C TYR A 760 9.28 4.06 -4.20
N ASP A 761 9.68 4.62 -3.05
CA ASP A 761 10.64 5.74 -2.99
C ASP A 761 11.98 5.41 -3.65
N SER A 762 12.38 4.14 -3.55
CA SER A 762 13.66 3.64 -4.09
C SER A 762 13.55 2.99 -5.47
N TYR A 763 12.35 2.90 -6.05
CA TYR A 763 12.16 2.25 -7.35
C TYR A 763 12.90 3.02 -8.45
N PRO A 764 13.47 2.32 -9.44
CA PRO A 764 13.86 2.94 -10.70
C PRO A 764 12.68 3.68 -11.36
N ARG A 765 12.95 4.83 -11.99
CA ARG A 765 11.92 5.68 -12.64
C ARG A 765 11.76 5.38 -14.15
N ASP A 766 12.32 4.26 -14.61
CA ASP A 766 12.36 3.85 -16.01
C ASP A 766 11.10 3.11 -16.46
N VAL A 767 10.46 2.34 -15.58
CA VAL A 767 9.23 1.59 -15.84
C VAL A 767 8.14 2.01 -14.87
N LYS A 768 6.90 2.14 -15.35
CA LYS A 768 5.75 2.56 -14.52
C LYS A 768 5.09 1.38 -13.81
N VAL A 769 4.46 1.67 -12.68
CA VAL A 769 3.76 0.72 -11.84
C VAL A 769 2.26 0.99 -11.89
N PHE A 770 1.52 -0.11 -11.96
CA PHE A 770 0.11 -0.20 -11.65
C PHE A 770 -0.06 -1.06 -10.39
N ALA A 771 -0.44 -0.46 -9.27
CA ALA A 771 -0.81 -1.21 -8.06
C ALA A 771 -2.25 -1.76 -8.22
N GLY A 772 -2.39 -2.80 -9.04
CA GLY A 772 -3.70 -3.21 -9.56
C GLY A 772 -4.55 -4.07 -8.66
N GLU A 773 -3.98 -4.64 -7.59
CA GLU A 773 -4.76 -5.23 -6.52
C GLU A 773 -4.08 -5.01 -5.16
N TYR A 774 -4.70 -4.23 -4.28
CA TYR A 774 -4.24 -4.12 -2.90
C TYR A 774 -5.39 -4.03 -1.90
N ALA A 775 -5.18 -4.60 -0.71
CA ALA A 775 -6.06 -4.41 0.44
C ALA A 775 -5.34 -4.70 1.76
N SER A 776 -5.64 -3.90 2.78
CA SER A 776 -5.22 -4.16 4.16
C SER A 776 -6.15 -5.19 4.78
N ARG A 777 -5.59 -6.34 5.18
CA ARG A 777 -6.35 -7.48 5.68
C ARG A 777 -5.81 -8.03 6.99
N THR A 778 -6.67 -8.19 7.99
CA THR A 778 -6.32 -8.85 9.26
C THR A 778 -6.42 -10.38 9.16
N ARG A 779 -7.34 -10.90 8.33
CA ARG A 779 -7.48 -12.33 8.01
C ARG A 779 -8.43 -12.52 6.81
N ASN A 780 -8.13 -13.45 5.90
CA ASN A 780 -9.09 -13.87 4.87
C ASN A 780 -10.11 -14.85 5.45
N LYS A 781 -11.40 -14.51 5.41
CA LYS A 781 -12.53 -15.35 5.85
C LYS A 781 -13.76 -15.08 4.97
N PRO A 782 -14.47 -16.11 4.47
CA PRO A 782 -15.74 -15.92 3.78
C PRO A 782 -16.74 -15.13 4.64
N ASN A 783 -17.45 -14.21 4.00
CA ASN A 783 -18.57 -13.43 4.56
C ASN A 783 -18.23 -12.76 5.91
N HIS A 784 -17.14 -12.00 5.96
CA HIS A 784 -16.63 -11.33 7.16
C HIS A 784 -16.56 -9.80 6.98
N PRO A 785 -17.71 -9.11 6.79
CA PRO A 785 -17.77 -7.66 6.56
C PRO A 785 -17.13 -6.81 7.66
N GLU A 786 -17.09 -7.31 8.89
CA GLU A 786 -16.46 -6.66 10.03
C GLU A 786 -14.93 -6.57 9.90
N ALA A 787 -14.30 -7.22 8.91
CA ALA A 787 -12.86 -7.06 8.63
C ALA A 787 -12.50 -5.70 8.03
N ASN A 788 -13.44 -4.98 7.39
CA ASN A 788 -13.20 -3.62 6.94
C ASN A 788 -13.40 -2.64 8.11
N THR A 789 -12.35 -2.43 8.90
CA THR A 789 -12.38 -1.52 10.05
C THR A 789 -11.82 -0.14 9.69
N LEU A 790 -12.00 0.82 10.60
CA LEU A 790 -11.33 2.11 10.52
C LEU A 790 -9.81 1.93 10.48
N TYR A 791 -9.23 1.02 11.27
CA TYR A 791 -7.80 0.77 11.30
C TYR A 791 -7.25 0.32 9.93
N THR A 792 -7.87 -0.68 9.29
CA THR A 792 -7.44 -1.16 7.96
C THR A 792 -7.52 -0.04 6.92
N ALA A 793 -8.57 0.78 6.98
CA ALA A 793 -8.72 1.94 6.10
C ALA A 793 -7.65 3.01 6.36
N LEU A 794 -7.29 3.28 7.62
CA LEU A 794 -6.24 4.25 7.95
C LEU A 794 -4.86 3.76 7.49
N THR A 795 -4.57 2.46 7.53
CA THR A 795 -3.29 1.93 7.00
C THR A 795 -3.22 2.04 5.48
N GLU A 796 -4.35 1.83 4.78
CA GLU A 796 -4.46 2.07 3.33
C GLU A 796 -4.30 3.55 2.99
N ALA A 797 -4.88 4.46 3.78
CA ALA A 797 -4.71 5.90 3.61
C ALA A 797 -3.24 6.32 3.83
N ALA A 798 -2.57 5.74 4.84
CA ALA A 798 -1.15 5.98 5.09
C ALA A 798 -0.30 5.51 3.91
N TYR A 799 -0.56 4.31 3.38
CA TYR A 799 0.14 3.79 2.21
C TYR A 799 -0.11 4.62 0.95
N PHE A 800 -1.34 5.12 0.76
CA PHE A 800 -1.66 6.00 -0.37
C PHE A 800 -0.82 7.29 -0.37
N THR A 801 -0.37 7.78 0.79
CA THR A 801 0.58 8.91 0.83
C THR A 801 1.89 8.59 0.12
N GLY A 802 2.34 7.33 0.16
CA GLY A 802 3.49 6.81 -0.58
C GLY A 802 3.23 6.62 -2.06
N LEU A 803 2.05 6.11 -2.43
CA LEU A 803 1.63 5.97 -3.83
C LEU A 803 1.62 7.34 -4.53
N GLU A 804 0.95 8.33 -3.92
CA GLU A 804 0.85 9.67 -4.50
C GLU A 804 2.21 10.39 -4.51
N ARG A 805 3.03 10.25 -3.46
CA ARG A 805 4.38 10.84 -3.42
C ARG A 805 5.26 10.34 -4.58
N ASN A 806 5.07 9.08 -4.99
CA ASN A 806 5.78 8.45 -6.10
C ASN A 806 4.93 8.36 -7.37
N SER A 807 4.10 9.38 -7.64
CA SER A 807 3.26 9.41 -8.84
C SER A 807 4.04 9.45 -10.17
N ASP A 808 5.35 9.70 -10.11
CA ASP A 808 6.28 9.53 -11.24
C ASP A 808 6.55 8.05 -11.56
N VAL A 809 6.34 7.14 -10.61
CA VAL A 809 6.49 5.68 -10.77
C VAL A 809 5.13 5.00 -10.81
N VAL A 810 4.30 5.21 -9.78
CA VAL A 810 2.96 4.63 -9.67
C VAL A 810 1.96 5.54 -10.36
N ILE A 811 1.46 5.11 -11.50
CA ILE A 811 0.53 5.92 -12.31
C ILE A 811 -0.92 5.42 -12.23
N MET A 812 -1.12 4.22 -11.65
CA MET A 812 -2.42 3.57 -11.51
C MET A 812 -2.48 2.80 -10.19
N SER A 813 -3.62 2.83 -9.50
CA SER A 813 -3.87 1.96 -8.34
C SER A 813 -5.36 1.65 -8.18
N CYS A 814 -5.68 0.44 -7.71
CA CYS A 814 -7.04 0.10 -7.30
C CYS A 814 -7.12 -0.95 -6.19
N TYR A 815 -8.10 -0.76 -5.30
CA TYR A 815 -8.42 -1.72 -4.25
C TYR A 815 -9.10 -2.96 -4.84
N ALA A 816 -8.85 -4.14 -4.27
CA ALA A 816 -9.52 -5.39 -4.60
C ALA A 816 -9.87 -6.24 -3.36
N PRO A 817 -10.98 -7.01 -3.35
CA PRO A 817 -12.07 -7.00 -4.33
C PRO A 817 -13.07 -5.85 -4.12
N LEU A 818 -13.83 -5.51 -5.17
CA LEU A 818 -14.71 -4.34 -5.18
C LEU A 818 -16.04 -4.55 -4.46
N PHE A 819 -16.68 -5.70 -4.68
CA PHE A 819 -18.05 -5.96 -4.26
C PHE A 819 -18.15 -7.26 -3.47
N ALA A 820 -19.01 -7.26 -2.44
CA ALA A 820 -19.44 -8.48 -1.78
C ALA A 820 -20.93 -8.49 -1.42
N ARG A 821 -21.64 -9.50 -1.94
CA ARG A 821 -23.01 -9.79 -1.52
C ARG A 821 -23.00 -10.52 -0.18
N ILE A 822 -23.72 -9.96 0.80
CA ILE A 822 -23.80 -10.51 2.15
C ILE A 822 -24.44 -11.90 2.12
N GLY A 823 -23.76 -12.88 2.71
CA GLY A 823 -24.17 -14.28 2.75
C GLY A 823 -23.66 -15.13 1.59
N TYR A 824 -23.04 -14.52 0.58
CA TYR A 824 -22.63 -15.15 -0.69
C TYR A 824 -21.15 -14.92 -1.02
N THR A 825 -20.35 -14.59 -0.01
CA THR A 825 -18.98 -14.08 -0.16
C THR A 825 -17.94 -15.19 -0.11
N GLN A 826 -17.12 -15.33 -1.16
CA GLN A 826 -15.95 -16.22 -1.26
C GLN A 826 -14.68 -15.60 -0.67
N TRP A 827 -14.52 -14.28 -0.78
CA TRP A 827 -13.32 -13.55 -0.34
C TRP A 827 -13.69 -12.28 0.41
N SER A 828 -12.92 -11.93 1.45
CA SER A 828 -13.03 -10.64 2.13
C SER A 828 -11.66 -10.18 2.66
N PRO A 829 -11.44 -8.89 2.95
CA PRO A 829 -12.40 -7.76 2.96
C PRO A 829 -12.72 -7.16 1.58
N ASP A 830 -13.79 -6.36 1.48
CA ASP A 830 -14.33 -5.82 0.21
C ASP A 830 -14.71 -4.34 0.31
N LEU A 831 -14.64 -3.61 -0.80
CA LEU A 831 -14.88 -2.18 -0.80
C LEU A 831 -16.37 -1.83 -0.55
N ILE A 832 -17.29 -2.51 -1.22
CA ILE A 832 -18.74 -2.25 -1.14
C ILE A 832 -19.48 -3.55 -0.83
N TRP A 833 -20.26 -3.51 0.25
CA TRP A 833 -21.08 -4.63 0.70
C TRP A 833 -22.56 -4.36 0.44
N PHE A 834 -23.31 -5.40 0.05
CA PHE A 834 -24.72 -5.24 -0.32
C PHE A 834 -25.59 -6.46 -0.06
N ASP A 835 -26.90 -6.22 0.02
CA ASP A 835 -27.95 -7.23 -0.05
C ASP A 835 -28.89 -6.95 -1.25
N ASP A 836 -30.03 -7.62 -1.36
CA ASP A 836 -31.00 -7.43 -2.45
C ASP A 836 -31.67 -6.03 -2.51
N VAL A 837 -31.53 -5.19 -1.47
CA VAL A 837 -32.20 -3.87 -1.40
C VAL A 837 -31.22 -2.72 -1.26
N SER A 838 -30.17 -2.92 -0.47
CA SER A 838 -29.32 -1.86 0.07
C SER A 838 -27.84 -2.22 -0.04
N SER A 839 -27.01 -1.19 0.01
CA SER A 839 -25.55 -1.32 -0.03
C SER A 839 -24.89 -0.24 0.82
N TYR A 840 -23.70 -0.53 1.33
CA TYR A 840 -22.86 0.42 2.06
C TYR A 840 -21.41 0.36 1.58
N GLY A 841 -20.73 1.51 1.64
CA GLY A 841 -19.28 1.57 1.44
C GLY A 841 -18.60 1.26 2.77
N SER A 842 -17.56 0.43 2.74
CA SER A 842 -16.73 0.17 3.91
C SER A 842 -15.90 1.40 4.32
N PRO A 843 -15.24 1.43 5.49
CA PRO A 843 -14.25 2.46 5.80
C PRO A 843 -13.20 2.64 4.67
N SER A 844 -12.72 1.54 4.08
CA SER A 844 -11.81 1.55 2.92
C SER A 844 -12.42 2.21 1.69
N TYR A 845 -13.73 2.01 1.41
CA TYR A 845 -14.44 2.72 0.34
C TYR A 845 -14.32 4.24 0.49
N TYR A 846 -14.48 4.74 1.71
CA TYR A 846 -14.39 6.17 1.96
C TYR A 846 -12.96 6.69 1.76
N VAL A 847 -11.92 5.91 2.08
CA VAL A 847 -10.52 6.28 1.75
C VAL A 847 -10.32 6.41 0.24
N GLN A 848 -10.78 5.43 -0.54
CA GLN A 848 -10.68 5.49 -2.02
C GLN A 848 -11.46 6.68 -2.59
N LYS A 849 -12.71 6.87 -2.14
CA LYS A 849 -13.55 8.02 -2.52
C LYS A 849 -12.88 9.34 -2.19
N MET A 850 -12.34 9.49 -0.98
CA MET A 850 -11.67 10.71 -0.54
C MET A 850 -10.42 10.98 -1.40
N ASN A 851 -9.66 9.95 -1.78
CA ASN A 851 -8.51 10.12 -2.66
C ASN A 851 -8.90 10.51 -4.09
N GLY A 852 -9.85 9.81 -4.72
CA GLY A 852 -10.29 10.08 -6.10
C GLY A 852 -10.97 11.44 -6.30
N ASN A 853 -11.53 12.02 -5.23
CA ASN A 853 -12.11 13.37 -5.24
C ASN A 853 -11.13 14.48 -4.84
N ASN A 854 -9.89 14.14 -4.46
CA ASN A 854 -8.89 15.09 -3.95
C ASN A 854 -7.48 14.78 -4.46
N LEU A 855 -7.34 14.56 -5.77
CA LEU A 855 -6.03 14.57 -6.44
C LEU A 855 -5.63 16.01 -6.78
N GLY A 856 -4.33 16.31 -6.69
CA GLY A 856 -3.75 17.50 -7.30
C GLY A 856 -3.21 17.19 -8.69
N ASP A 857 -2.72 18.20 -9.39
CA ASP A 857 -2.05 18.04 -10.69
C ASP A 857 -0.59 17.56 -10.51
N TYR A 858 0.05 17.99 -9.42
CA TYR A 858 1.44 17.67 -9.11
C TYR A 858 1.61 17.41 -7.61
N THR A 859 2.54 16.55 -7.23
CA THR A 859 3.06 16.54 -5.86
C THR A 859 3.83 17.83 -5.58
N VAL A 860 3.99 18.19 -4.31
CA VAL A 860 4.82 19.31 -3.89
C VAL A 860 6.07 18.77 -3.24
N VAL A 861 7.24 19.29 -3.62
CA VAL A 861 8.49 18.91 -2.96
C VAL A 861 8.42 19.36 -1.51
N SER A 862 8.39 18.40 -0.60
CA SER A 862 8.28 18.63 0.83
C SER A 862 9.23 17.72 1.61
N ASN A 863 9.68 18.19 2.76
CA ASN A 863 10.40 17.37 3.74
C ASN A 863 9.56 17.21 5.00
N VAL A 864 9.57 15.99 5.54
CA VAL A 864 8.99 15.71 6.85
C VAL A 864 10.09 15.84 7.90
N GLU A 865 9.85 16.66 8.92
CA GLU A 865 10.65 16.65 10.14
C GLU A 865 9.85 15.94 11.23
N GLU A 866 10.38 14.79 11.67
CA GLU A 866 9.77 13.99 12.72
C GLU A 866 10.33 14.36 14.09
N GLY A 867 9.47 14.78 15.01
CA GLY A 867 9.81 14.86 16.43
C GLY A 867 9.84 13.47 17.09
N SER A 868 10.20 13.38 18.37
CA SER A 868 10.05 12.11 19.09
C SER A 868 8.57 11.73 19.21
N ASN A 869 8.25 10.44 19.04
CA ASN A 869 6.90 9.87 19.14
C ASN A 869 5.90 10.27 18.00
N THR A 870 6.41 10.41 16.77
CA THR A 870 5.64 10.57 15.52
C THR A 870 5.05 9.29 14.97
N SER A 871 5.48 8.12 15.48
CA SER A 871 5.00 6.80 15.05
C SER A 871 3.47 6.79 14.89
N GLY A 872 3.02 6.27 13.75
CA GLY A 872 1.62 6.23 13.35
C GLY A 872 1.05 7.53 12.76
N THR A 873 1.90 8.47 12.31
CA THR A 873 1.49 9.69 11.61
C THR A 873 2.14 9.76 10.23
N PHE A 874 1.36 10.04 9.19
CA PHE A 874 1.83 10.07 7.80
C PHE A 874 1.22 11.27 7.08
N ALA A 875 1.97 11.93 6.20
CA ALA A 875 1.40 12.97 5.35
C ALA A 875 2.06 13.06 3.97
N ASN A 876 1.29 13.51 2.98
CA ASN A 876 1.75 13.92 1.67
C ASN A 876 1.06 15.24 1.27
N VAL A 877 1.67 15.97 0.34
CA VAL A 877 1.09 17.19 -0.23
C VAL A 877 1.15 17.19 -1.76
N SER A 878 0.03 17.59 -2.35
CA SER A 878 -0.10 17.87 -3.78
C SER A 878 -0.68 19.27 -4.01
N TYR A 879 -0.60 19.75 -5.25
CA TYR A 879 -1.10 21.06 -5.66
C TYR A 879 -2.04 20.93 -6.85
N ASP A 880 -3.22 21.50 -6.70
CA ASP A 880 -4.21 21.68 -7.77
C ASP A 880 -4.02 23.10 -8.35
N ASP A 881 -3.41 23.17 -9.52
CA ASP A 881 -3.08 24.41 -10.21
C ASP A 881 -4.35 25.08 -10.77
N THR A 882 -5.40 24.33 -11.07
CA THR A 882 -6.67 24.92 -11.54
C THR A 882 -7.41 25.60 -10.39
N ALA A 883 -7.55 24.92 -9.25
CA ALA A 883 -8.23 25.43 -8.06
C ALA A 883 -7.37 26.39 -7.23
N LYS A 884 -6.06 26.43 -7.48
CA LYS A 884 -5.04 27.13 -6.68
C LYS A 884 -5.09 26.70 -5.22
N GLU A 885 -5.00 25.39 -5.00
CA GLU A 885 -5.10 24.76 -3.68
C GLU A 885 -3.92 23.82 -3.41
N LEU A 886 -3.31 23.95 -2.23
CA LEU A 886 -2.53 22.86 -1.64
C LEU A 886 -3.49 21.84 -1.05
N ILE A 887 -3.24 20.57 -1.33
CA ILE A 887 -4.01 19.42 -0.84
C ILE A 887 -3.08 18.62 0.06
N VAL A 888 -3.27 18.74 1.38
CA VAL A 888 -2.49 18.01 2.38
C VAL A 888 -3.28 16.81 2.85
N LYS A 889 -2.79 15.60 2.57
CA LYS A 889 -3.37 14.33 3.02
C LYS A 889 -2.60 13.87 4.25
N ALA A 890 -3.26 13.74 5.38
CA ALA A 890 -2.62 13.42 6.66
C ALA A 890 -3.39 12.36 7.44
N VAL A 891 -2.66 11.40 7.99
CA VAL A 891 -3.20 10.20 8.67
C VAL A 891 -2.64 10.12 10.08
N ASN A 892 -3.49 9.80 11.04
CA ASN A 892 -3.13 9.44 12.41
C ASN A 892 -3.80 8.12 12.78
N VAL A 893 -3.02 7.05 12.96
CA VAL A 893 -3.51 5.71 13.34
C VAL A 893 -3.48 5.46 14.85
N THR A 894 -3.18 6.48 15.66
CA THR A 894 -3.01 6.35 17.11
C THR A 894 -4.19 6.89 17.90
N GLU A 895 -4.26 6.54 19.19
CA GLU A 895 -5.27 7.05 20.13
C GLU A 895 -5.01 8.49 20.60
N ASP A 896 -3.80 8.99 20.38
CA ASP A 896 -3.43 10.36 20.73
C ASP A 896 -3.78 11.31 19.59
N THR A 897 -4.11 12.56 19.93
CA THR A 897 -4.08 13.64 18.92
C THR A 897 -2.65 13.80 18.39
N LYS A 898 -2.46 14.37 17.20
CA LYS A 898 -1.14 14.70 16.66
C LYS A 898 -1.13 16.14 16.19
N ALA A 899 -0.04 16.86 16.46
CA ALA A 899 0.15 18.20 15.91
C ALA A 899 0.80 18.09 14.53
N LEU A 900 0.06 18.44 13.47
CA LEU A 900 0.59 18.58 12.11
C LEU A 900 0.98 20.03 11.89
N ARG A 901 2.27 20.34 11.99
CA ARG A 901 2.79 21.68 11.64
C ARG A 901 2.97 21.76 10.12
N LEU A 902 2.43 22.81 9.52
CA LEU A 902 2.53 23.09 8.10
C LEU A 902 3.36 24.36 7.91
N ASP A 903 4.57 24.21 7.40
CA ASP A 903 5.42 25.32 6.95
C ASP A 903 5.34 25.40 5.42
N ILE A 904 4.65 26.42 4.93
CA ILE A 904 4.31 26.60 3.52
C ILE A 904 5.22 27.67 2.93
N ASP A 905 6.42 27.27 2.52
CA ASP A 905 7.35 28.12 1.78
C ASP A 905 7.07 28.05 0.27
N GLY A 906 7.33 29.15 -0.43
CA GLY A 906 7.12 29.23 -1.87
C GLY A 906 5.66 29.26 -2.33
N TYR A 907 4.68 29.38 -1.42
CA TYR A 907 3.30 29.76 -1.73
C TYR A 907 2.85 30.95 -0.86
N THR A 908 1.78 31.64 -1.27
CA THR A 908 1.08 32.64 -0.47
C THR A 908 -0.30 32.08 -0.17
N VAL A 909 -0.59 31.80 1.11
CA VAL A 909 -1.92 31.39 1.53
C VAL A 909 -2.88 32.58 1.36
N THR A 910 -3.89 32.41 0.51
CA THR A 910 -4.80 33.50 0.09
C THR A 910 -6.10 33.53 0.89
N SER A 911 -6.38 32.49 1.68
CA SER A 911 -7.54 32.38 2.57
C SER A 911 -7.12 31.88 3.93
N GLY A 912 -7.66 32.50 5.00
CA GLY A 912 -7.52 31.96 6.36
C GLY A 912 -8.45 30.78 6.62
N ASP A 913 -9.42 30.52 5.76
CA ASP A 913 -10.31 29.37 5.81
C ASP A 913 -9.82 28.28 4.85
N MET A 914 -9.78 27.03 5.33
CA MET A 914 -9.50 25.81 4.56
C MET A 914 -10.69 24.85 4.66
N THR A 915 -10.86 24.02 3.63
CA THR A 915 -11.83 22.92 3.64
C THR A 915 -11.12 21.67 4.13
N VAL A 916 -11.69 20.97 5.11
CA VAL A 916 -11.15 19.71 5.62
C VAL A 916 -12.15 18.60 5.32
N ASN A 917 -11.75 17.64 4.49
CA ASN A 917 -12.49 16.40 4.26
C ASN A 917 -11.84 15.30 5.10
N TYR A 918 -12.58 14.65 5.99
CA TYR A 918 -11.99 13.73 6.96
C TYR A 918 -12.85 12.49 7.22
N LEU A 919 -12.16 11.39 7.55
CA LEU A 919 -12.70 10.13 8.04
C LEU A 919 -12.15 9.92 9.46
N SER A 920 -13.02 9.67 10.45
CA SER A 920 -12.55 9.40 11.81
C SER A 920 -13.54 8.56 12.61
N GLY A 921 -13.08 7.98 13.72
CA GLY A 921 -13.89 7.21 14.66
C GLY A 921 -13.31 7.24 16.07
N SER A 922 -14.11 6.79 17.03
CA SER A 922 -13.70 6.73 18.44
C SER A 922 -12.95 5.45 18.80
N ASP A 923 -12.95 4.47 17.91
CA ASP A 923 -12.39 3.14 18.10
C ASP A 923 -11.85 2.63 16.75
N PRO A 924 -10.60 2.13 16.67
CA PRO A 924 -10.00 1.62 15.43
C PRO A 924 -10.76 0.44 14.81
N ASP A 925 -11.55 -0.30 15.60
CA ASP A 925 -12.30 -1.47 15.12
C ASP A 925 -13.69 -1.12 14.56
N MET A 926 -14.05 0.18 14.49
CA MET A 926 -15.33 0.59 13.91
C MET A 926 -15.45 0.19 12.44
N SER A 927 -16.57 -0.43 12.08
CA SER A 927 -16.92 -0.83 10.71
C SER A 927 -18.33 -0.37 10.35
N ASN A 928 -18.67 -0.42 9.06
CA ASN A 928 -20.02 -0.13 8.57
C ASN A 928 -20.82 -1.44 8.41
N SER A 929 -22.15 -1.33 8.42
CA SER A 929 -23.07 -2.44 8.13
C SER A 929 -24.32 -1.94 7.41
N ILE A 930 -25.22 -2.84 7.00
CA ILE A 930 -26.54 -2.45 6.44
C ILE A 930 -27.34 -1.61 7.44
N GLU A 931 -27.26 -1.94 8.74
CA GLU A 931 -27.95 -1.23 9.82
C GLU A 931 -27.27 0.11 10.18
N ALA A 932 -25.96 0.21 9.94
CA ALA A 932 -25.15 1.40 10.22
C ALA A 932 -24.23 1.73 9.03
N PRO A 933 -24.79 2.15 7.87
CA PRO A 933 -24.05 2.24 6.60
C PRO A 933 -23.05 3.41 6.53
N THR A 934 -23.06 4.29 7.54
CA THR A 934 -22.23 5.48 7.64
C THR A 934 -21.64 5.66 9.04
N ALA A 935 -21.47 4.57 9.80
CA ALA A 935 -20.84 4.62 11.13
C ALA A 935 -19.44 5.26 11.05
N VAL A 936 -18.71 4.92 9.99
CA VAL A 936 -17.44 5.51 9.56
C VAL A 936 -17.64 5.97 8.11
N SER A 937 -17.64 7.29 7.89
CA SER A 937 -17.87 7.90 6.57
C SER A 937 -17.12 9.23 6.45
N ASP A 938 -16.88 9.66 5.20
CA ASP A 938 -16.26 10.95 4.93
C ASP A 938 -17.17 12.11 5.37
N LYS A 939 -16.57 13.09 6.03
CA LYS A 939 -17.21 14.33 6.48
C LYS A 939 -16.45 15.52 5.90
N THR A 940 -17.11 16.67 5.80
CA THR A 940 -16.47 17.89 5.34
C THR A 940 -16.81 19.04 6.28
N GLU A 941 -15.81 19.83 6.63
CA GLU A 941 -15.96 21.06 7.41
C GLU A 941 -15.06 22.19 6.90
N THR A 942 -15.35 23.41 7.35
CA THR A 942 -14.47 24.57 7.12
C THR A 942 -13.76 24.90 8.41
N VAL A 943 -12.44 24.94 8.36
CA VAL A 943 -11.58 25.27 9.51
C VAL A 943 -10.86 26.58 9.21
N SER A 944 -10.90 27.52 10.15
CA SER A 944 -10.17 28.79 10.06
C SER A 944 -8.80 28.70 10.74
N GLY A 945 -7.88 29.55 10.33
CA GLY A 945 -6.52 29.63 10.91
C GLY A 945 -5.41 29.21 9.95
N ALA A 946 -5.73 28.88 8.70
CA ALA A 946 -4.73 28.62 7.67
C ALA A 946 -3.86 29.87 7.45
N SER A 947 -2.56 29.66 7.41
CA SER A 947 -1.58 30.70 7.08
C SER A 947 -0.33 30.04 6.49
N ASN A 948 0.72 30.80 6.21
CA ASN A 948 1.97 30.22 5.70
C ASN A 948 2.73 29.39 6.74
N ASP A 949 2.48 29.56 8.04
CA ASP A 949 3.03 28.71 9.10
C ASP A 949 1.94 28.53 10.16
N PHE A 950 1.40 27.32 10.28
CA PHE A 950 0.36 27.01 11.25
C PHE A 950 0.34 25.54 11.63
N THR A 951 -0.33 25.23 12.74
CA THR A 951 -0.49 23.86 13.23
C THR A 951 -1.95 23.45 13.10
N TYR A 952 -2.17 22.26 12.54
CA TYR A 952 -3.46 21.58 12.51
C TYR A 952 -3.46 20.44 13.53
N GLU A 953 -4.52 20.35 14.34
CA GLU A 953 -4.71 19.26 15.29
C GLU A 953 -5.36 18.06 14.59
N LEU A 954 -4.56 17.03 14.33
CA LEU A 954 -5.02 15.80 13.71
C LEU A 954 -5.56 14.85 14.79
N ALA A 955 -6.88 14.67 14.83
CA ALA A 955 -7.56 13.87 15.84
C ALA A 955 -7.08 12.39 15.84
N PRO A 956 -7.31 11.66 16.94
CA PRO A 956 -7.08 10.21 17.00
C PRO A 956 -7.79 9.47 15.87
N TYR A 957 -7.20 8.37 15.39
CA TYR A 957 -7.78 7.49 14.37
C TYR A 957 -8.47 8.25 13.22
N THR A 958 -7.72 9.12 12.55
CA THR A 958 -8.25 10.07 11.57
C THR A 958 -7.43 10.07 10.28
N TYR A 959 -8.11 10.07 9.15
CA TYR A 959 -7.58 10.49 7.87
C TYR A 959 -8.20 11.84 7.50
N ALA A 960 -7.39 12.87 7.28
CA ALA A 960 -7.84 14.22 6.93
C ALA A 960 -7.14 14.71 5.66
N ILE A 961 -7.93 15.32 4.76
CA ILE A 961 -7.48 16.01 3.57
C ILE A 961 -7.80 17.49 3.72
N LEU A 962 -6.76 18.31 3.86
CA LEU A 962 -6.86 19.76 4.02
C LEU A 962 -6.67 20.40 2.66
N ARG A 963 -7.67 21.12 2.16
CA ARG A 963 -7.59 21.95 0.95
C ARG A 963 -7.40 23.40 1.33
N ILE A 964 -6.19 23.91 1.10
CA ILE A 964 -5.74 25.24 1.51
C ILE A 964 -5.59 26.11 0.27
N LYS A 965 -6.35 27.21 0.19
CA LYS A 965 -6.20 28.18 -0.91
C LYS A 965 -4.84 28.87 -0.83
N ALA A 966 -3.99 28.60 -1.82
CA ALA A 966 -2.63 29.09 -1.86
C ALA A 966 -2.21 29.36 -3.32
N GLU A 967 -1.74 30.58 -3.57
CA GLU A 967 -1.13 30.93 -4.85
C GLU A 967 0.36 30.64 -4.76
N ARG A 968 0.89 29.87 -5.72
CA ARG A 968 2.33 29.63 -5.78
C ARG A 968 3.08 30.95 -5.89
N ASN A 969 4.06 31.16 -5.01
CA ASN A 969 4.93 32.31 -5.08
C ASN A 969 5.75 32.15 -6.35
N SER A 970 5.42 32.96 -7.34
CA SER A 970 6.31 33.14 -8.47
C SER A 970 7.68 33.55 -7.92
N GLY A 971 8.67 32.67 -7.98
CA GLY A 971 10.03 33.13 -8.29
C GLY A 971 9.99 33.99 -9.56
N LEU A 972 11.09 34.61 -9.96
CA LEU A 972 11.13 35.47 -11.17
C LEU A 972 10.40 34.86 -12.40
N ALA A 973 10.37 33.53 -12.51
CA ALA A 973 9.60 32.75 -13.48
C ALA A 973 8.11 33.13 -13.61
N GLY A 974 7.37 33.31 -12.50
CA GLY A 974 5.93 33.64 -12.59
C GLY A 974 5.63 35.14 -12.72
N GLN A 975 6.61 36.02 -12.47
CA GLN A 975 6.46 37.47 -12.72
C GLN A 975 6.72 37.86 -14.19
N LEU A 976 7.24 36.94 -15.00
CA LEU A 976 7.50 37.11 -16.43
C LEU A 976 6.58 36.23 -17.30
N GLY A 977 5.52 35.66 -16.72
CA GLY A 977 4.49 34.86 -17.41
C GLY A 977 3.61 35.68 -18.37
N GLY A 978 4.25 36.35 -19.32
CA GLY A 978 3.66 36.79 -20.57
C GLY A 978 4.11 35.85 -21.69
N ASP A 979 3.40 35.91 -22.81
CA ASP A 979 3.73 35.25 -24.07
C ASP A 979 5.03 35.77 -24.72
N THR A 980 5.87 36.56 -24.01
CA THR A 980 7.03 37.28 -24.55
C THR A 980 8.27 37.13 -23.65
N HIS A 981 9.38 36.66 -24.22
CA HIS A 981 10.73 36.71 -23.65
C HIS A 981 11.48 37.96 -24.16
N ALA A 982 12.22 38.63 -23.29
CA ALA A 982 13.09 39.75 -23.67
C ALA A 982 14.58 39.38 -23.55
N ALA A 983 15.36 39.66 -24.59
CA ALA A 983 16.80 39.40 -24.58
C ALA A 983 17.50 40.09 -23.39
N PHE A 984 18.21 39.31 -22.57
CA PHE A 984 18.90 39.81 -21.38
C PHE A 984 20.42 39.93 -21.56
N ILE A 985 21.00 39.39 -22.63
CA ILE A 985 22.43 39.50 -22.93
C ILE A 985 22.71 39.83 -24.39
N ASN A 986 23.83 40.52 -24.65
CA ASN A 986 24.41 40.71 -25.98
C ASN A 986 25.75 39.97 -26.10
N GLY A 987 26.17 39.69 -27.34
CA GLY A 987 27.54 39.27 -27.63
C GLY A 987 28.59 40.31 -27.22
N ARG A 988 29.84 39.88 -27.07
CA ARG A 988 30.99 40.79 -26.87
C ARG A 988 31.25 41.65 -28.10
N SER A 989 30.87 41.14 -29.28
CA SER A 989 30.79 41.88 -30.54
C SER A 989 29.56 41.43 -31.35
N GLU A 990 29.34 42.02 -32.52
CA GLU A 990 28.26 41.59 -33.44
C GLU A 990 28.40 40.14 -33.92
N THR A 991 29.58 39.51 -33.79
CA THR A 991 29.84 38.15 -34.31
C THR A 991 30.39 37.18 -33.27
N GLU A 992 30.61 37.60 -32.02
CA GLU A 992 31.29 36.80 -30.99
C GLU A 992 30.57 36.91 -29.64
N PHE A 993 30.22 35.76 -29.04
CA PHE A 993 29.62 35.67 -27.72
C PHE A 993 30.65 35.50 -26.59
N ALA A 994 31.74 34.80 -26.87
CA ALA A 994 32.77 34.33 -25.95
C ALA A 994 32.21 33.44 -24.81
N PRO A 995 31.67 32.25 -25.11
CA PRO A 995 30.96 31.39 -24.15
C PRO A 995 31.81 31.00 -22.94
N GLU A 996 33.09 30.69 -23.15
CA GLU A 996 34.04 30.24 -22.12
C GLU A 996 34.69 31.38 -21.34
N ALA A 997 34.42 32.64 -21.70
CA ALA A 997 35.03 33.77 -20.99
C ALA A 997 34.41 33.91 -19.59
N PRO A 998 35.22 34.22 -18.56
CA PRO A 998 34.72 34.56 -17.23
C PRO A 998 33.71 35.71 -17.27
N LEU A 999 32.64 35.58 -16.50
CA LEU A 999 31.65 36.64 -16.35
C LEU A 999 32.09 37.67 -15.30
N THR A 1000 32.01 38.96 -15.64
CA THR A 1000 32.28 40.03 -14.68
C THR A 1000 31.05 40.38 -13.83
N ARG A 1001 31.27 40.91 -12.63
CA ARG A 1001 30.20 41.36 -11.72
C ARG A 1001 29.31 42.44 -12.36
N ALA A 1002 29.87 43.31 -13.20
CA ALA A 1002 29.10 44.29 -13.96
C ALA A 1002 28.16 43.63 -14.99
N GLU A 1003 28.62 42.60 -15.70
CA GLU A 1003 27.79 41.87 -16.66
C GLU A 1003 26.64 41.15 -15.97
N LEU A 1004 26.92 40.45 -14.86
CA LEU A 1004 25.89 39.77 -14.08
C LEU A 1004 24.81 40.74 -13.59
N ALA A 1005 25.22 41.89 -13.03
CA ALA A 1005 24.27 42.89 -12.55
C ALA A 1005 23.34 43.39 -13.67
N VAL A 1006 23.88 43.61 -14.88
CA VAL A 1006 23.06 44.04 -16.02
C VAL A 1006 22.12 42.93 -16.50
N MET A 1007 22.60 41.68 -16.60
CA MET A 1007 21.75 40.54 -16.97
C MET A 1007 20.58 40.39 -16.00
N LEU A 1008 20.86 40.38 -14.69
CA LEU A 1008 19.83 40.27 -13.65
C LEU A 1008 18.85 41.45 -13.67
N SER A 1009 19.34 42.68 -13.91
CA SER A 1009 18.46 43.86 -14.00
C SER A 1009 17.49 43.81 -15.17
N ARG A 1010 17.81 43.10 -16.26
CA ARG A 1010 16.95 42.99 -17.45
C ARG A 1010 15.85 41.94 -17.28
N ILE A 1011 16.10 40.92 -16.48
CA ILE A 1011 15.13 39.87 -16.18
C ILE A 1011 14.24 40.22 -14.98
N MET A 1012 14.68 41.13 -14.11
CA MET A 1012 13.89 41.54 -12.95
C MET A 1012 12.87 42.64 -13.31
N PRO A 1013 11.61 42.54 -12.83
CA PRO A 1013 10.61 43.58 -13.07
C PRO A 1013 10.95 44.88 -12.32
N GLY A 1014 10.50 46.01 -12.88
CA GLY A 1014 10.65 47.33 -12.23
C GLY A 1014 12.00 48.01 -12.43
N PHE A 1015 12.88 47.47 -13.28
CA PHE A 1015 14.11 48.17 -13.65
C PHE A 1015 13.82 49.35 -14.59
N GLU A 1016 14.01 50.57 -14.09
CA GLU A 1016 14.00 51.80 -14.89
C GLU A 1016 15.41 52.42 -15.01
N GLU A 1017 15.89 52.63 -16.24
CA GLU A 1017 17.24 53.16 -16.51
C GLU A 1017 17.52 54.54 -15.86
N SER A 1018 16.49 55.32 -15.53
CA SER A 1018 16.65 56.66 -14.94
C SER A 1018 16.73 56.71 -13.40
N ALA A 1019 16.48 55.63 -12.66
CA ALA A 1019 16.06 55.73 -11.25
C ALA A 1019 17.11 55.43 -10.16
N TYR A 1020 18.28 54.85 -10.49
CA TYR A 1020 19.17 54.28 -9.45
C TYR A 1020 20.54 54.96 -9.32
N THR A 1021 21.07 55.05 -8.10
CA THR A 1021 22.44 55.50 -7.78
C THR A 1021 23.04 54.57 -6.73
N PRO A 1022 24.07 53.75 -7.06
CA PRO A 1022 24.67 52.81 -6.13
C PRO A 1022 25.52 53.51 -5.05
N ALA A 1023 25.66 52.89 -3.89
CA ALA A 1023 26.43 53.40 -2.74
C ALA A 1023 27.89 52.90 -2.68
N PHE A 1024 28.38 52.24 -3.73
CA PHE A 1024 29.74 51.67 -3.78
C PHE A 1024 30.81 52.70 -4.16
N THR A 1025 31.97 52.64 -3.50
CA THR A 1025 33.07 53.63 -3.63
C THR A 1025 33.76 53.63 -5.00
N ASP A 1026 33.71 52.51 -5.73
CA ASP A 1026 34.33 52.28 -7.03
C ASP A 1026 33.31 52.24 -8.19
N VAL A 1027 32.04 52.49 -7.90
CA VAL A 1027 30.99 52.65 -8.91
C VAL A 1027 30.61 54.12 -8.96
N SER A 1028 31.34 54.88 -9.79
CA SER A 1028 31.09 56.30 -10.00
C SER A 1028 30.95 56.63 -11.50
N GLY A 1029 30.00 57.51 -11.83
CA GLY A 1029 29.72 57.93 -13.20
C GLY A 1029 28.57 57.18 -13.88
N ASP A 1030 28.08 57.71 -14.99
CA ASP A 1030 27.01 57.14 -15.83
C ASP A 1030 27.59 56.12 -16.82
N THR A 1031 28.05 54.98 -16.31
CA THR A 1031 28.52 53.84 -17.13
C THR A 1031 27.38 52.84 -17.35
N TRP A 1032 27.54 51.98 -18.36
CA TRP A 1032 26.49 51.05 -18.82
C TRP A 1032 25.94 50.08 -17.76
N TYR A 1033 26.65 49.88 -16.64
CA TYR A 1033 26.22 49.02 -15.53
C TYR A 1033 25.83 49.77 -14.25
N THR A 1034 26.09 51.10 -14.14
CA THR A 1034 25.87 51.85 -12.89
C THR A 1034 24.44 51.72 -12.38
N LYS A 1035 23.46 51.79 -13.28
CA LYS A 1035 22.04 51.73 -12.94
C LYS A 1035 21.62 50.33 -12.51
N ALA A 1036 22.06 49.31 -13.24
CA ALA A 1036 21.81 47.93 -12.89
C ALA A 1036 22.38 47.57 -11.50
N VAL A 1037 23.62 47.98 -11.22
CA VAL A 1037 24.23 47.78 -9.89
C VAL A 1037 23.44 48.49 -8.79
N GLY A 1038 22.99 49.72 -9.03
CA GLY A 1038 22.15 50.45 -8.08
C GLY A 1038 20.79 49.78 -7.85
N PHE A 1039 20.15 49.26 -8.89
CA PHE A 1039 18.88 48.54 -8.80
C PHE A 1039 19.03 47.22 -8.03
N MET A 1040 20.02 46.40 -8.39
CA MET A 1040 20.31 45.14 -7.69
C MET A 1040 20.68 45.38 -6.22
N GLN A 1041 21.43 46.45 -5.91
CA GLN A 1041 21.74 46.82 -4.52
C GLN A 1041 20.48 47.24 -3.75
N ALA A 1042 19.60 48.03 -4.36
CA ALA A 1042 18.38 48.51 -3.72
C ALA A 1042 17.40 47.36 -3.39
N ASN A 1043 17.45 46.26 -4.15
CA ASN A 1043 16.65 45.06 -3.93
C ASN A 1043 17.38 43.99 -3.09
N GLY A 1044 18.56 44.28 -2.53
CA GLY A 1044 19.30 43.34 -1.69
C GLY A 1044 19.87 42.12 -2.42
N ILE A 1045 19.90 42.12 -3.76
CA ILE A 1045 20.34 40.97 -4.57
C ILE A 1045 21.86 40.86 -4.64
N ILE A 1046 22.55 42.01 -4.71
CA ILE A 1046 24.02 42.08 -4.67
C ILE A 1046 24.50 42.93 -3.51
N GLU A 1047 25.59 42.46 -2.91
CA GLU A 1047 26.31 43.14 -1.86
C GLU A 1047 27.70 43.56 -2.34
N GLY A 1048 28.27 44.57 -1.68
CA GLY A 1048 29.66 44.99 -1.88
C GLY A 1048 30.60 44.26 -0.93
N PHE A 1049 31.88 44.51 -1.10
CA PHE A 1049 32.92 44.01 -0.21
C PHE A 1049 33.01 44.88 1.06
N GLU A 1050 33.61 44.34 2.13
CA GLU A 1050 33.80 45.05 3.41
C GLU A 1050 34.53 46.40 3.28
N ASP A 1051 35.34 46.56 2.23
CA ASP A 1051 36.05 47.80 1.91
C ASP A 1051 35.17 48.88 1.24
N GLY A 1052 33.87 48.59 1.03
CA GLY A 1052 32.90 49.48 0.41
C GLY A 1052 32.96 49.51 -1.13
N SER A 1053 33.68 48.57 -1.77
CA SER A 1053 33.75 48.44 -3.23
C SER A 1053 32.73 47.42 -3.77
N PHE A 1054 32.35 47.55 -5.05
CA PHE A 1054 31.59 46.56 -5.82
C PHE A 1054 32.50 45.68 -6.69
N ARG A 1055 33.64 46.20 -7.16
CA ARG A 1055 34.58 45.56 -8.08
C ARG A 1055 33.92 45.14 -9.42
N PRO A 1056 33.42 46.10 -10.24
CA PRO A 1056 32.66 45.80 -11.45
C PRO A 1056 33.42 44.96 -12.50
N GLY A 1057 34.75 45.09 -12.56
CA GLY A 1057 35.61 44.27 -13.44
C GLY A 1057 36.11 42.96 -12.82
N GLY A 1058 35.71 42.64 -11.58
CA GLY A 1058 36.02 41.37 -10.94
C GLY A 1058 35.17 40.24 -11.52
N ASN A 1059 35.75 39.06 -11.65
CA ASN A 1059 35.02 37.88 -12.10
C ASN A 1059 34.14 37.33 -10.97
N VAL A 1060 32.95 36.85 -11.34
CA VAL A 1060 32.02 36.19 -10.42
C VAL A 1060 32.45 34.73 -10.25
N THR A 1061 32.62 34.26 -9.02
CA THR A 1061 32.86 32.83 -8.74
C THR A 1061 31.56 32.03 -8.76
N VAL A 1062 31.62 30.71 -8.94
CA VAL A 1062 30.41 29.86 -8.86
C VAL A 1062 29.72 30.03 -7.49
N THR A 1063 30.49 30.03 -6.39
CA THR A 1063 29.95 30.25 -5.04
C THR A 1063 29.23 31.60 -4.92
N GLU A 1064 29.80 32.66 -5.49
CA GLU A 1064 29.19 33.99 -5.46
C GLU A 1064 27.93 34.05 -6.34
N PHE A 1065 27.95 33.44 -7.52
CA PHE A 1065 26.78 33.35 -8.40
C PHE A 1065 25.62 32.64 -7.71
N LYS A 1066 25.87 31.48 -7.08
CA LYS A 1066 24.86 30.73 -6.31
C LYS A 1066 24.25 31.55 -5.19
N ALA A 1067 25.08 32.26 -4.42
CA ALA A 1067 24.57 33.12 -3.35
C ALA A 1067 23.68 34.25 -3.88
N ILE A 1068 24.00 34.80 -5.06
CA ILE A 1068 23.18 35.83 -5.72
C ILE A 1068 21.86 35.25 -6.22
N THR A 1069 21.87 34.10 -6.89
CA THR A 1069 20.64 33.49 -7.42
C THR A 1069 19.74 32.90 -6.33
N ALA A 1070 20.31 32.45 -5.21
CA ALA A 1070 19.53 32.02 -4.04
C ALA A 1070 18.67 33.17 -3.48
N ARG A 1071 19.18 34.41 -3.48
CA ARG A 1071 18.39 35.60 -3.11
C ARG A 1071 17.25 35.92 -4.10
N LEU A 1072 17.27 35.31 -5.28
CA LEU A 1072 16.20 35.37 -6.28
C LEU A 1072 15.28 34.14 -6.23
N GLY A 1073 15.45 33.26 -5.23
CA GLY A 1073 14.66 32.04 -5.08
C GLY A 1073 15.09 30.90 -6.01
N TYR A 1074 16.33 30.89 -6.51
CA TYR A 1074 16.85 29.83 -7.37
C TYR A 1074 17.99 29.05 -6.71
N ALA A 1075 17.72 27.77 -6.43
CA ALA A 1075 18.71 26.79 -6.00
C ALA A 1075 19.58 26.35 -7.18
N CYS A 1076 20.66 27.09 -7.43
CA CYS A 1076 21.57 26.77 -8.52
C CYS A 1076 22.26 25.39 -8.30
N PRO A 1077 22.11 24.42 -9.22
CA PRO A 1077 22.60 23.04 -9.07
C PRO A 1077 24.13 22.88 -9.15
N LEU A 1078 24.87 23.96 -9.39
CA LEU A 1078 26.33 23.90 -9.48
C LEU A 1078 26.95 23.62 -8.11
N SER A 1079 28.05 22.86 -8.08
CA SER A 1079 28.84 22.67 -6.86
C SER A 1079 29.58 23.96 -6.48
N ASP A 1080 29.74 24.22 -5.19
CA ASP A 1080 30.49 25.39 -4.71
C ASP A 1080 31.93 25.37 -5.24
N SER A 1081 32.37 26.50 -5.77
CA SER A 1081 33.70 26.66 -6.38
C SER A 1081 34.12 28.12 -6.44
N ASP A 1082 35.37 28.38 -6.05
CA ASP A 1082 36.00 29.70 -6.19
C ASP A 1082 36.47 30.01 -7.63
N THR A 1083 36.20 29.11 -8.57
CA THR A 1083 36.53 29.32 -9.99
C THR A 1083 35.50 30.29 -10.61
N PRO A 1084 35.92 31.20 -11.50
CA PRO A 1084 34.98 32.04 -12.22
C PRO A 1084 33.94 31.27 -13.02
N ILE A 1085 32.67 31.67 -12.94
CA ILE A 1085 31.61 31.16 -13.80
C ILE A 1085 31.77 31.71 -15.23
N THR A 1086 31.52 30.88 -16.24
CA THR A 1086 31.60 31.27 -17.66
C THR A 1086 30.31 31.96 -18.11
N ARG A 1087 30.37 32.70 -19.23
CA ARG A 1087 29.19 33.34 -19.82
C ARG A 1087 28.12 32.35 -20.24
N ALA A 1088 28.53 31.23 -20.85
CA ALA A 1088 27.62 30.17 -21.27
C ALA A 1088 26.88 29.54 -20.07
N GLU A 1089 27.61 29.18 -19.01
CA GLU A 1089 26.99 28.58 -17.83
C GLU A 1089 26.08 29.58 -17.12
N THR A 1090 26.48 30.85 -17.02
CA THR A 1090 25.61 31.88 -16.44
C THR A 1090 24.28 31.99 -17.19
N VAL A 1091 24.32 32.04 -18.52
CA VAL A 1091 23.11 32.12 -19.34
C VAL A 1091 22.23 30.90 -19.16
N ARG A 1092 22.81 29.69 -19.19
CA ARG A 1092 22.08 28.45 -18.92
C ARG A 1092 21.35 28.50 -17.59
N GLN A 1093 22.04 28.88 -16.53
CA GLN A 1093 21.47 28.97 -15.19
C GLN A 1093 20.37 30.04 -15.07
N LEU A 1094 20.51 31.18 -15.77
CA LEU A 1094 19.46 32.20 -15.78
C LEU A 1094 18.23 31.79 -16.62
N CYS A 1095 18.40 31.05 -17.72
CA CYS A 1095 17.27 30.45 -18.43
C CYS A 1095 16.50 29.49 -17.52
N LEU A 1096 17.20 28.67 -16.74
CA LEU A 1096 16.57 27.77 -15.76
C LEU A 1096 15.88 28.54 -14.62
N LEU A 1097 16.50 29.59 -14.08
CA LEU A 1097 15.87 30.53 -13.12
C LEU A 1097 14.54 31.10 -13.68
N LEU A 1098 14.48 31.32 -14.99
CA LEU A 1098 13.32 31.86 -15.68
C LEU A 1098 12.29 30.80 -16.10
N GLY A 1099 12.53 29.52 -15.80
CA GLY A 1099 11.66 28.41 -16.21
C GLY A 1099 11.64 28.16 -17.72
N ARG A 1100 12.72 28.49 -18.44
CA ARG A 1100 12.83 28.34 -19.89
C ARG A 1100 13.34 26.96 -20.28
N THR A 1101 12.64 26.32 -21.21
CA THR A 1101 12.96 24.99 -21.74
C THR A 1101 13.12 25.04 -23.27
N PRO A 1102 14.04 25.85 -23.81
CA PRO A 1102 14.18 26.03 -25.25
C PRO A 1102 14.70 24.76 -25.93
N SER A 1103 14.06 24.36 -27.03
CA SER A 1103 14.50 23.28 -27.90
C SER A 1103 15.06 23.82 -29.21
N ALA A 1104 16.11 23.19 -29.73
CA ALA A 1104 16.74 23.57 -31.00
C ALA A 1104 15.77 23.50 -32.19
N ASP A 1105 14.83 22.55 -32.16
CA ASP A 1105 13.82 22.35 -33.23
C ASP A 1105 12.72 23.42 -33.20
N ASN A 1106 12.61 24.14 -32.09
CA ASN A 1106 11.52 25.07 -31.81
C ASN A 1106 11.93 26.54 -31.83
N LEU A 1107 13.17 26.84 -32.22
CA LEU A 1107 13.65 28.21 -32.39
C LEU A 1107 13.11 28.81 -33.69
N SER A 1108 12.69 30.07 -33.65
CA SER A 1108 12.25 30.80 -34.84
C SER A 1108 13.41 31.07 -35.82
N ALA A 1109 13.11 31.13 -37.12
CA ALA A 1109 14.10 31.52 -38.12
C ALA A 1109 14.48 33.01 -38.00
N GLY A 1110 15.77 33.35 -38.17
CA GLY A 1110 16.25 34.73 -38.17
C GLY A 1110 16.75 35.26 -36.82
N ILE A 1111 16.96 34.38 -35.85
CA ILE A 1111 17.60 34.69 -34.56
C ILE A 1111 19.00 35.28 -34.73
N VAL A 1112 19.38 36.09 -33.75
CA VAL A 1112 20.77 36.50 -33.52
C VAL A 1112 21.59 35.26 -33.19
N THR A 1113 22.68 35.07 -33.94
CA THR A 1113 23.63 33.97 -33.79
C THR A 1113 25.05 34.52 -33.69
N PHE A 1114 25.96 33.74 -33.10
CA PHE A 1114 27.37 34.11 -32.93
C PHE A 1114 28.26 33.06 -33.58
N ALA A 1115 29.38 33.47 -34.19
CA ALA A 1115 30.22 32.56 -34.96
C ALA A 1115 30.93 31.50 -34.10
N ASP A 1116 31.06 31.76 -32.79
CA ASP A 1116 31.67 30.90 -31.78
C ASP A 1116 30.65 30.10 -30.96
N VAL A 1117 29.37 30.10 -31.35
CA VAL A 1117 28.29 29.31 -30.75
C VAL A 1117 27.52 28.60 -31.86
N THR A 1118 27.72 27.29 -32.01
CA THR A 1118 27.14 26.47 -33.07
C THR A 1118 26.10 25.49 -32.50
N PRO A 1119 25.16 24.96 -33.31
CA PRO A 1119 24.13 24.02 -32.84
C PRO A 1119 24.66 22.77 -32.12
N GLU A 1120 25.93 22.40 -32.33
CA GLU A 1120 26.59 21.28 -31.65
C GLU A 1120 27.05 21.62 -30.22
N ASN A 1121 27.04 22.89 -29.81
CA ASN A 1121 27.36 23.28 -28.44
C ASN A 1121 26.18 23.05 -27.50
N GLU A 1122 26.43 22.45 -26.34
CA GLU A 1122 25.41 22.19 -25.30
C GLU A 1122 24.69 23.46 -24.80
N TYR A 1123 25.34 24.62 -24.93
CA TYR A 1123 24.81 25.92 -24.55
C TYR A 1123 24.13 26.69 -25.69
N TYR A 1124 24.04 26.12 -26.90
CA TYR A 1124 23.49 26.81 -28.08
C TYR A 1124 22.08 27.35 -27.85
N VAL A 1125 21.17 26.50 -27.39
CA VAL A 1125 19.76 26.87 -27.17
C VAL A 1125 19.60 27.92 -26.08
N TYR A 1126 20.41 27.84 -25.02
CA TYR A 1126 20.38 28.83 -23.93
C TYR A 1126 20.95 30.18 -24.36
N VAL A 1127 22.00 30.19 -25.19
CA VAL A 1127 22.53 31.44 -25.77
C VAL A 1127 21.52 32.05 -26.75
N ALA A 1128 20.83 31.22 -27.55
CA ALA A 1128 19.77 31.67 -28.43
C ALA A 1128 18.63 32.31 -27.62
N GLU A 1129 18.14 31.63 -26.59
CA GLU A 1129 17.13 32.11 -25.63
C GLU A 1129 17.52 33.47 -25.05
N ALA A 1130 18.70 33.58 -24.44
CA ALA A 1130 19.12 34.78 -23.74
C ALA A 1130 19.38 36.01 -24.64
N ALA A 1131 19.72 35.79 -25.91
CA ALA A 1131 20.13 36.85 -26.84
C ALA A 1131 19.00 37.35 -27.75
N ASN A 1132 17.82 36.75 -27.72
CA ASN A 1132 16.72 37.07 -28.63
C ASN A 1132 15.43 37.38 -27.88
N THR A 1133 14.84 38.53 -28.18
CA THR A 1133 13.46 38.83 -27.79
C THR A 1133 12.52 38.05 -28.69
N HIS A 1134 11.57 37.32 -28.13
CA HIS A 1134 10.69 36.44 -28.89
C HIS A 1134 9.38 36.18 -28.13
N THR A 1135 8.39 35.64 -28.81
CA THR A 1135 7.14 35.15 -28.20
C THR A 1135 7.08 33.63 -28.22
N TYR A 1136 6.41 33.03 -27.24
CA TYR A 1136 6.44 31.58 -27.03
C TYR A 1136 5.14 31.04 -26.43
N ILE A 1137 4.95 29.72 -26.57
CA ILE A 1137 3.99 28.90 -25.82
C ILE A 1137 4.72 27.66 -25.28
N PHE A 1138 4.11 26.98 -24.31
CA PHE A 1138 4.58 25.66 -23.87
C PHE A 1138 3.71 24.57 -24.50
N GLU A 1139 4.35 23.59 -25.13
CA GLU A 1139 3.74 22.36 -25.61
C GLU A 1139 4.51 21.19 -24.96
N ASN A 1140 3.83 20.36 -24.17
CA ASN A 1140 4.44 19.22 -23.45
C ASN A 1140 5.68 19.60 -22.63
N GLY A 1141 5.63 20.73 -21.91
CA GLY A 1141 6.75 21.23 -21.10
C GLY A 1141 7.94 21.80 -21.89
N ILE A 1142 7.87 21.82 -23.23
CA ILE A 1142 8.90 22.37 -24.11
C ILE A 1142 8.45 23.72 -24.65
N GLU A 1143 9.36 24.69 -24.65
CA GLU A 1143 9.13 26.02 -25.20
C GLU A 1143 9.11 26.01 -26.74
N VAL A 1144 8.03 26.55 -27.33
CA VAL A 1144 7.83 26.69 -28.78
C VAL A 1144 7.76 28.17 -29.16
N TRP A 1145 8.75 28.66 -29.92
CA TRP A 1145 8.80 30.07 -30.32
C TRP A 1145 7.85 30.33 -31.48
N ASN A 1146 6.94 31.29 -31.31
CA ASN A 1146 5.90 31.62 -32.29
C ASN A 1146 6.03 33.05 -32.87
N GLY A 1147 7.09 33.79 -32.51
CA GLY A 1147 7.41 35.11 -33.07
C GLY A 1147 8.75 35.66 -32.59
N LEU A 1148 9.38 36.56 -33.37
CA LEU A 1148 10.61 37.29 -32.98
C LEU A 1148 10.30 38.78 -32.79
N GLY A 1149 10.90 39.39 -31.76
CA GLY A 1149 10.66 40.76 -31.30
C GLY A 1149 11.72 41.78 -31.67
#